data_AF-A0A932GP04-F1
#
_entry.id   AF-A0A932GP04-F1
#
_cell.length_a   1.000
_cell.length_b   1.000
_cell.length_c   1.000
_cell.angle_alpha   90.00
_cell.angle_beta   90.00
_cell.angle_gamma   90.00
#
_symmetry.space_group_name_H-M   'P 1'
#
loop_
_entity.id
_entity.type
_entity.pdbx_description
1 polymer ?
#
loop_
_entity_poly.entity_id
_entity_poly.type
_entity_poly.pdbx_seq_one_letter_code
_entity_poly.pdbx_strand_id
1 'polypeptide(L)'
;MEQEILKNRRAFSFYNRRRLDQLFSALQEQDACILGALPFLLQVNIKKLPGYIEAKEVPCGTYDFSWTKEAQTAVRKLFPDFPLERLSSAHLFPRRSAIVMLALIGSAGSIAQTEKSDLDFWVCIEERSLGAAALALLKERLKALEQWIWQTSQTEMHFFITDIEKVQKNDFGEAGLESSGTALGKLLKEEFYRTSIVLAGKTPLWWITPTRADDETYEEFKQAVRASNELDPQDYVDLGNLSEITWDEFFGASLWQMNKAMASPFKSVLKMALLDACMDPENESGLLCDDLKQSVFSLSTSDRHLDPYILLFDHILEYNQKKQRPEVVDLLRTCFYIKVGVRLSPLDFSKKLSSRKREILAEYVKSWGWSLERVETLNDYANWPFEKTLALGKEVHQFLLSTYQTLSDRLKEKPDLTAKISATDLTLLGRKLASLYSKKPGKVEVIKQAVEEGLELEALTLYTSYESDSKRGEWRVYRGMVPREELLDERGKGKLLRRSRNLLEILIWLVHNRLYTPATTLHMIPNGSPITLNDLKEILREMSDFFPPIDLSQLAKKDLLSESRIDKVMVVANLLAQRWATHLSDLGILYRTSWGEQFCESYASQAGIQKAQEYVVEAARKQPASTCYRLWVPRGEGYKTLAPSLAERLKKRLPKAYAAN
;
A
#
# COMPACT_ATOMS: atom_id res chain seq x y z
N MET A 1 -10.36 -19.37 38.47
CA MET A 1 -10.01 -19.49 37.04
C MET A 1 -11.25 -19.60 36.15
N GLU A 2 -12.11 -20.60 36.29
CA GLU A 2 -13.32 -20.76 35.44
C GLU A 2 -14.26 -19.54 35.42
N GLN A 3 -14.57 -18.98 36.59
CA GLN A 3 -15.39 -17.75 36.68
C GLN A 3 -14.72 -16.55 35.98
N GLU A 4 -13.39 -16.49 35.99
CA GLU A 4 -12.63 -15.45 35.29
C GLU A 4 -12.68 -15.65 33.78
N ILE A 5 -12.54 -16.89 33.30
CA ILE A 5 -12.73 -17.26 31.88
C ILE A 5 -14.12 -16.83 31.39
N LEU A 6 -15.16 -17.14 32.15
CA LEU A 6 -16.54 -16.75 31.80
C LEU A 6 -16.71 -15.23 31.77
N LYS A 7 -16.13 -14.51 32.74
CA LYS A 7 -16.12 -13.03 32.77
C LYS A 7 -15.42 -12.47 31.52
N ASN A 8 -14.23 -12.97 31.20
CA ASN A 8 -13.42 -12.52 30.07
C ASN A 8 -14.13 -12.81 28.73
N ARG A 9 -14.73 -14.00 28.58
CA ARG A 9 -15.56 -14.36 27.41
C ARG A 9 -16.71 -13.38 27.21
N ARG A 10 -17.43 -13.02 28.28
CA ARG A 10 -18.54 -12.05 28.21
C ARG A 10 -18.06 -10.65 27.81
N ALA A 11 -16.96 -10.20 28.40
CA ALA A 11 -16.35 -8.91 28.07
C ALA A 11 -15.92 -8.84 26.60
N PHE A 12 -15.25 -9.88 26.10
CA PHE A 12 -14.88 -9.98 24.69
C PHE A 12 -16.12 -10.04 23.77
N SER A 13 -17.14 -10.81 24.13
CA SER A 13 -18.37 -10.91 23.32
C SER A 13 -19.05 -9.54 23.17
N PHE A 14 -19.12 -8.76 24.25
CA PHE A 14 -19.64 -7.39 24.21
C PHE A 14 -18.79 -6.47 23.34
N TYR A 15 -17.45 -6.54 23.49
CA TYR A 15 -16.51 -5.77 22.68
C TYR A 15 -16.61 -6.10 21.18
N ASN A 16 -16.58 -7.38 20.84
CA ASN A 16 -16.68 -7.85 19.45
C ASN A 16 -18.00 -7.43 18.83
N ARG A 17 -19.11 -7.51 19.58
CA ARG A 17 -20.41 -7.03 19.11
C ARG A 17 -20.41 -5.53 18.83
N ARG A 18 -19.82 -4.72 19.73
CA ARG A 18 -19.66 -3.28 19.52
C ARG A 18 -18.87 -2.98 18.25
N ARG A 19 -17.75 -3.67 18.02
CA ARG A 19 -16.92 -3.50 16.81
C ARG A 19 -17.67 -3.92 15.54
N LEU A 20 -18.47 -4.99 15.58
CA LEU A 20 -19.37 -5.37 14.48
C LEU A 20 -20.38 -4.27 14.19
N ASP A 21 -21.08 -3.75 15.20
CA ASP A 21 -22.07 -2.68 15.02
C ASP A 21 -21.42 -1.42 14.41
N GLN A 22 -20.20 -1.06 14.85
CA GLN A 22 -19.42 0.03 14.26
C GLN A 22 -19.06 -0.24 12.78
N LEU A 23 -18.59 -1.45 12.47
CA LEU A 23 -18.27 -1.86 11.11
C LEU A 23 -19.50 -1.75 10.19
N PHE A 24 -20.63 -2.35 10.57
CA PHE A 24 -21.86 -2.28 9.78
C PHE A 24 -22.38 -0.84 9.62
N SER A 25 -22.19 0.02 10.62
CA SER A 25 -22.58 1.44 10.52
C SER A 25 -21.73 2.27 9.57
N ALA A 26 -20.51 1.83 9.29
CA ALA A 26 -19.55 2.52 8.43
C ALA A 26 -19.59 2.04 6.96
N LEU A 27 -20.22 0.90 6.69
CA LEU A 27 -20.34 0.31 5.36
C LEU A 27 -21.50 0.92 4.58
N GLN A 28 -21.36 0.96 3.25
CA GLN A 28 -22.50 1.21 2.37
C GLN A 28 -23.50 0.06 2.46
N GLU A 29 -24.78 0.31 2.14
CA GLU A 29 -25.84 -0.69 2.32
C GLU A 29 -25.53 -2.01 1.59
N GLN A 30 -24.97 -1.94 0.39
CA GLN A 30 -24.61 -3.11 -0.40
C GLN A 30 -23.49 -3.93 0.26
N ASP A 31 -22.44 -3.27 0.75
CA ASP A 31 -21.34 -3.94 1.47
C ASP A 31 -21.79 -4.54 2.79
N ALA A 32 -22.66 -3.84 3.53
CA ALA A 32 -23.29 -4.35 4.73
C ALA A 32 -24.12 -5.62 4.44
N CYS A 33 -24.85 -5.66 3.32
CA CYS A 33 -25.56 -6.86 2.90
C CYS A 33 -24.60 -7.99 2.52
N ILE A 34 -23.52 -7.70 1.76
CA ILE A 34 -22.50 -8.70 1.41
C ILE A 34 -21.87 -9.29 2.67
N LEU A 35 -21.44 -8.44 3.60
CA LEU A 35 -20.83 -8.87 4.86
C LEU A 35 -21.79 -9.70 5.73
N GLY A 36 -23.07 -9.31 5.78
CA GLY A 36 -24.10 -10.05 6.52
C GLY A 36 -24.44 -11.42 5.90
N ALA A 37 -24.31 -11.55 4.57
CA ALA A 37 -24.53 -12.81 3.86
C ALA A 37 -23.29 -13.71 3.82
N LEU A 38 -22.11 -13.16 4.05
CA LEU A 38 -20.83 -13.85 3.87
C LEU A 38 -20.70 -15.16 4.68
N PRO A 39 -21.05 -15.22 5.97
CA PRO A 39 -21.02 -16.48 6.71
C PRO A 39 -21.87 -17.58 6.06
N PHE A 40 -23.02 -17.22 5.46
CA PHE A 40 -23.86 -18.17 4.73
C PHE A 40 -23.25 -18.57 3.38
N LEU A 41 -22.70 -17.61 2.64
CA LEU A 41 -22.02 -17.91 1.38
C LEU A 41 -20.84 -18.87 1.57
N LEU A 42 -20.20 -18.87 2.75
CA LEU A 42 -19.16 -19.82 3.15
C LEU A 42 -19.75 -21.14 3.71
N GLN A 43 -20.95 -21.08 4.29
CA GLN A 43 -21.68 -22.24 4.80
C GLN A 43 -22.09 -23.23 3.70
N VAL A 44 -22.41 -22.76 2.48
CA VAL A 44 -23.05 -23.58 1.44
C VAL A 44 -22.31 -23.56 0.10
N ASN A 45 -22.31 -24.68 -0.63
CA ASN A 45 -21.88 -24.75 -2.04
C ASN A 45 -23.07 -25.10 -2.94
N ILE A 46 -23.87 -24.09 -3.32
CA ILE A 46 -25.11 -24.27 -4.08
C ILE A 46 -25.01 -23.57 -5.43
N LYS A 47 -25.41 -24.26 -6.50
CA LYS A 47 -25.45 -23.71 -7.86
C LYS A 47 -26.28 -22.43 -7.88
N LYS A 48 -25.79 -21.39 -8.58
CA LYS A 48 -26.32 -20.00 -8.66
C LYS A 48 -25.93 -19.06 -7.53
N LEU A 49 -25.30 -19.53 -6.45
CA LEU A 49 -24.69 -18.63 -5.46
C LEU A 49 -23.23 -18.34 -5.86
N PRO A 50 -22.70 -17.16 -5.50
CA PRO A 50 -21.30 -16.84 -5.75
C PRO A 50 -20.37 -17.77 -4.97
N GLY A 51 -19.18 -18.00 -5.51
CA GLY A 51 -18.24 -18.97 -4.93
C GLY A 51 -18.60 -20.44 -5.16
N TYR A 52 -19.65 -20.76 -5.95
CA TYR A 52 -19.97 -22.16 -6.27
C TYR A 52 -18.86 -22.82 -7.08
N ILE A 53 -18.44 -24.01 -6.64
CA ILE A 53 -17.48 -24.87 -7.34
C ILE A 53 -18.14 -26.20 -7.69
N GLU A 54 -18.02 -26.62 -8.96
CA GLU A 54 -18.54 -27.90 -9.45
C GLU A 54 -17.59 -29.05 -9.08
N ALA A 55 -17.64 -29.46 -7.82
CA ALA A 55 -16.90 -30.61 -7.31
C ALA A 55 -17.71 -31.36 -6.24
N LYS A 56 -17.39 -32.65 -6.03
CA LYS A 56 -18.16 -33.55 -5.16
C LYS A 56 -18.02 -33.22 -3.67
N GLU A 57 -16.84 -32.78 -3.23
CA GLU A 57 -16.53 -32.54 -1.81
C GLU A 57 -15.85 -31.17 -1.66
N VAL A 58 -16.62 -30.10 -1.92
CA VAL A 58 -16.14 -28.72 -1.70
C VAL A 58 -16.21 -28.41 -0.21
N PRO A 59 -15.10 -27.95 0.41
CA PRO A 59 -15.10 -27.51 1.80
C PRO A 59 -16.14 -26.42 2.06
N CYS A 60 -17.03 -26.69 3.00
CA CYS A 60 -18.11 -25.81 3.42
C CYS A 60 -18.25 -25.84 4.93
N GLY A 61 -18.98 -24.86 5.45
CA GLY A 61 -19.32 -24.82 6.86
C GLY A 61 -18.33 -24.00 7.68
N THR A 62 -18.86 -23.03 8.39
CA THR A 62 -18.19 -22.34 9.49
C THR A 62 -18.62 -22.97 10.80
N TYR A 63 -17.70 -23.13 11.74
CA TYR A 63 -18.02 -23.60 13.08
C TYR A 63 -19.09 -22.70 13.71
N ASP A 64 -20.02 -23.29 14.46
CA ASP A 64 -21.13 -22.57 15.13
C ASP A 64 -21.86 -21.54 14.23
N PHE A 65 -22.11 -21.90 12.97
CA PHE A 65 -22.85 -21.05 12.06
C PHE A 65 -24.28 -20.82 12.55
N SER A 66 -24.68 -19.56 12.66
CA SER A 66 -26.02 -19.15 13.06
C SER A 66 -26.79 -18.56 11.89
N TRP A 67 -27.96 -19.13 11.59
CA TRP A 67 -28.84 -18.68 10.51
C TRP A 67 -29.83 -17.59 10.96
N THR A 68 -29.28 -16.45 11.39
CA THR A 68 -30.04 -15.37 12.02
C THR A 68 -30.99 -14.65 11.04
N LYS A 69 -31.92 -13.86 11.58
CA LYS A 69 -32.84 -13.04 10.75
C LYS A 69 -32.09 -12.00 9.93
N GLU A 70 -31.00 -11.46 10.48
CA GLU A 70 -30.15 -10.48 9.81
C GLU A 70 -29.46 -11.13 8.61
N ALA A 71 -28.87 -12.33 8.78
CA ALA A 71 -28.26 -13.08 7.69
C ALA A 71 -29.28 -13.44 6.59
N GLN A 72 -30.48 -13.91 6.99
CA GLN A 72 -31.56 -14.17 6.04
C GLN A 72 -31.99 -12.92 5.27
N THR A 73 -32.07 -11.77 5.94
CA THR A 73 -32.45 -10.50 5.31
C THR A 73 -31.38 -10.05 4.31
N ALA A 74 -30.10 -10.15 4.68
CA ALA A 74 -28.98 -9.85 3.80
C ALA A 74 -28.99 -10.74 2.55
N VAL A 75 -29.20 -12.05 2.72
CA VAL A 75 -29.26 -13.01 1.60
C VAL A 75 -30.48 -12.75 0.71
N ARG A 76 -31.66 -12.43 1.27
CA ARG A 76 -32.85 -12.05 0.48
C ARG A 76 -32.63 -10.79 -0.34
N LYS A 77 -31.94 -9.78 0.21
CA LYS A 77 -31.64 -8.53 -0.49
C LYS A 77 -30.69 -8.77 -1.67
N LEU A 78 -29.66 -9.60 -1.48
CA LEU A 78 -28.67 -9.89 -2.53
C LEU A 78 -29.18 -10.88 -3.58
N PHE A 79 -30.02 -11.84 -3.18
CA PHE A 79 -30.50 -12.93 -4.03
C PHE A 79 -32.02 -13.09 -3.92
N PRO A 80 -32.81 -12.13 -4.40
CA PRO A 80 -34.28 -12.15 -4.27
C PRO A 80 -34.94 -13.36 -4.94
N ASP A 81 -34.35 -13.87 -6.02
CA ASP A 81 -34.85 -15.03 -6.77
C ASP A 81 -34.35 -16.38 -6.21
N PHE A 82 -33.50 -16.37 -5.17
CA PHE A 82 -33.00 -17.60 -4.57
C PHE A 82 -34.04 -18.17 -3.60
N PRO A 83 -34.53 -19.41 -3.81
CA PRO A 83 -35.61 -19.98 -3.01
C PRO A 83 -35.09 -20.46 -1.66
N LEU A 84 -34.89 -19.54 -0.73
CA LEU A 84 -34.39 -19.77 0.63
C LEU A 84 -35.21 -20.82 1.39
N GLU A 85 -36.51 -20.88 1.15
CA GLU A 85 -37.44 -21.81 1.79
C GLU A 85 -37.19 -23.27 1.38
N ARG A 86 -36.43 -23.49 0.29
CA ARG A 86 -36.03 -24.84 -0.18
C ARG A 86 -34.71 -25.32 0.41
N LEU A 87 -34.02 -24.50 1.21
CA LEU A 87 -32.80 -24.92 1.90
C LEU A 87 -33.14 -25.96 2.97
N SER A 88 -32.59 -27.17 2.82
CA SER A 88 -32.69 -28.20 3.86
C SER A 88 -31.65 -28.00 4.96
N SER A 89 -31.90 -28.60 6.13
CA SER A 89 -30.93 -28.59 7.24
C SER A 89 -29.56 -29.15 6.85
N ALA A 90 -29.51 -30.11 5.92
CA ALA A 90 -28.25 -30.66 5.43
C ALA A 90 -27.41 -29.65 4.62
N HIS A 91 -28.04 -28.65 4.00
CA HIS A 91 -27.31 -27.55 3.37
C HIS A 91 -26.77 -26.58 4.42
N LEU A 92 -27.60 -26.22 5.40
CA LEU A 92 -27.25 -25.20 6.40
C LEU A 92 -26.30 -25.71 7.48
N PHE A 93 -26.28 -27.02 7.75
CA PHE A 93 -25.46 -27.63 8.80
C PHE A 93 -24.73 -28.84 8.24
N PRO A 94 -23.60 -28.63 7.53
CA PRO A 94 -22.79 -29.71 7.01
C PRO A 94 -22.23 -30.55 8.15
N ARG A 95 -21.98 -31.84 7.90
CA ARG A 95 -21.48 -32.77 8.92
C ARG A 95 -20.11 -32.38 9.51
N ARG A 96 -19.32 -31.61 8.76
CA ARG A 96 -18.02 -31.08 9.17
C ARG A 96 -17.91 -29.64 8.69
N SER A 97 -17.56 -28.74 9.59
CA SER A 97 -17.20 -27.37 9.23
C SER A 97 -15.74 -27.33 8.78
N ALA A 98 -15.51 -26.82 7.59
CA ALA A 98 -14.16 -26.62 7.07
C ALA A 98 -13.46 -25.40 7.69
N ILE A 99 -14.25 -24.39 8.08
CA ILE A 99 -13.76 -23.12 8.61
C ILE A 99 -14.01 -23.10 10.11
N VAL A 100 -12.94 -22.90 10.88
CA VAL A 100 -12.98 -22.85 12.34
C VAL A 100 -13.38 -21.47 12.84
N MET A 101 -12.85 -20.43 12.20
CA MET A 101 -13.13 -19.04 12.52
C MET A 101 -13.01 -18.18 11.27
N LEU A 102 -13.90 -17.20 11.15
CA LEU A 102 -13.85 -16.14 10.16
C LEU A 102 -13.73 -14.82 10.93
N ALA A 103 -12.61 -14.13 10.76
CA ALA A 103 -12.35 -12.87 11.45
C ALA A 103 -11.82 -11.83 10.46
N LEU A 104 -12.23 -10.58 10.65
CA LEU A 104 -11.64 -9.42 9.98
C LEU A 104 -10.42 -8.93 10.76
N ILE A 105 -9.43 -8.38 10.06
CA ILE A 105 -8.26 -7.70 10.63
C ILE A 105 -8.08 -6.32 9.97
N GLY A 106 -7.40 -5.39 10.65
CA GLY A 106 -7.02 -4.09 10.09
C GLY A 106 -7.89 -2.93 10.57
N SER A 107 -8.18 -1.96 9.71
CA SER A 107 -8.92 -0.74 10.10
C SER A 107 -10.43 -0.92 10.22
N ALA A 108 -10.98 -2.07 9.84
CA ALA A 108 -12.41 -2.35 9.90
C ALA A 108 -12.99 -2.12 11.31
N GLY A 109 -14.13 -1.42 11.38
CA GLY A 109 -14.80 -1.07 12.63
C GLY A 109 -13.99 -0.16 13.56
N SER A 110 -13.02 0.61 13.04
CA SER A 110 -12.27 1.62 13.79
C SER A 110 -12.46 3.03 13.22
N ILE A 111 -12.00 4.05 13.93
CA ILE A 111 -11.97 5.45 13.48
C ILE A 111 -11.20 5.63 12.17
N ALA A 112 -10.27 4.72 11.84
CA ALA A 112 -9.50 4.79 10.61
C ALA A 112 -10.16 4.09 9.41
N GLN A 113 -11.32 3.44 9.58
CA GLN A 113 -12.09 2.89 8.47
C GLN A 113 -12.61 4.02 7.57
N THR A 114 -12.37 3.91 6.28
CA THR A 114 -12.90 4.78 5.23
C THR A 114 -13.61 3.92 4.18
N GLU A 115 -14.35 4.55 3.27
CA GLU A 115 -15.00 3.85 2.14
C GLU A 115 -13.99 3.16 1.21
N LYS A 116 -12.73 3.61 1.22
CA LYS A 116 -11.63 3.02 0.45
C LYS A 116 -10.84 1.97 1.23
N SER A 117 -11.24 1.65 2.45
CA SER A 117 -10.51 0.65 3.25
C SER A 117 -10.81 -0.74 2.72
N ASP A 118 -9.75 -1.52 2.54
CA ASP A 118 -9.79 -2.95 2.32
C ASP A 118 -10.39 -3.69 3.52
N LEU A 119 -11.05 -4.82 3.25
CA LEU A 119 -11.52 -5.76 4.26
C LEU A 119 -10.78 -7.09 4.13
N ASP A 120 -9.80 -7.27 5.00
CA ASP A 120 -8.97 -8.47 5.05
C ASP A 120 -9.57 -9.49 6.03
N PHE A 121 -9.88 -10.68 5.53
CA PHE A 121 -10.43 -11.78 6.31
C PHE A 121 -9.39 -12.86 6.56
N TRP A 122 -9.24 -13.26 7.81
CA TRP A 122 -8.64 -14.54 8.17
C TRP A 122 -9.70 -15.63 8.12
N VAL A 123 -9.50 -16.58 7.21
CA VAL A 123 -10.27 -17.83 7.11
C VAL A 123 -9.45 -18.91 7.82
N CYS A 124 -9.69 -19.07 9.11
CA CYS A 124 -8.93 -19.99 9.95
C CYS A 124 -9.39 -21.43 9.73
N ILE A 125 -8.44 -22.32 9.43
CA ILE A 125 -8.69 -23.74 9.13
C ILE A 125 -7.69 -24.64 9.86
N GLU A 126 -7.96 -25.94 9.82
CA GLU A 126 -7.00 -26.99 10.16
C GLU A 126 -6.53 -27.69 8.87
N GLU A 127 -5.38 -27.28 8.30
CA GLU A 127 -4.90 -27.79 7.01
C GLU A 127 -4.73 -29.31 7.00
N ARG A 128 -4.23 -29.87 8.11
CA ARG A 128 -4.03 -31.33 8.27
C ARG A 128 -5.34 -32.11 8.18
N SER A 129 -6.39 -31.59 8.79
CA SER A 129 -7.74 -32.19 8.78
C SER A 129 -8.41 -32.06 7.42
N LEU A 130 -8.16 -30.95 6.70
CA LEU A 130 -8.79 -30.63 5.42
C LEU A 130 -8.16 -31.38 4.24
N GLY A 131 -6.82 -31.48 4.20
CA GLY A 131 -6.08 -32.09 3.11
C GLY A 131 -5.89 -31.18 1.88
N ALA A 132 -4.87 -31.48 1.07
CA ALA A 132 -4.40 -30.59 0.00
C ALA A 132 -5.43 -30.36 -1.14
N ALA A 133 -6.17 -31.39 -1.55
CA ALA A 133 -7.16 -31.27 -2.61
C ALA A 133 -8.33 -30.36 -2.20
N ALA A 134 -8.83 -30.55 -0.99
CA ALA A 134 -9.91 -29.75 -0.44
C ALA A 134 -9.46 -28.30 -0.19
N LEU A 135 -8.24 -28.10 0.32
CA LEU A 135 -7.63 -26.78 0.44
C LEU A 135 -7.55 -26.04 -0.91
N ALA A 136 -7.22 -26.73 -2.00
CA ALA A 136 -7.20 -26.13 -3.33
C ALA A 136 -8.60 -25.67 -3.78
N LEU A 137 -9.64 -26.48 -3.53
CA LEU A 137 -11.03 -26.11 -3.81
C LEU A 137 -11.50 -24.91 -2.97
N LEU A 138 -11.11 -24.85 -1.69
CA LEU A 138 -11.40 -23.70 -0.83
C LEU A 138 -10.74 -22.42 -1.37
N LYS A 139 -9.48 -22.50 -1.81
CA LYS A 139 -8.78 -21.35 -2.45
C LYS A 139 -9.50 -20.87 -3.70
N GLU A 140 -9.94 -21.78 -4.56
CA GLU A 140 -10.68 -21.45 -5.77
C GLU A 140 -12.01 -20.77 -5.44
N ARG A 141 -12.75 -21.33 -4.48
CA ARG A 141 -14.02 -20.77 -3.98
C ARG A 141 -13.87 -19.37 -3.42
N LEU A 142 -12.88 -19.14 -2.56
CA LEU A 142 -12.63 -17.82 -1.97
C LEU A 142 -12.29 -16.79 -3.05
N LYS A 143 -11.44 -17.13 -4.04
CA LYS A 143 -11.16 -16.24 -5.18
C LYS A 143 -12.40 -15.91 -6.00
N ALA A 144 -13.28 -16.89 -6.23
CA ALA A 144 -14.54 -16.64 -6.92
C ALA A 144 -15.47 -15.71 -6.12
N LEU A 145 -15.44 -15.77 -4.78
CA LEU A 145 -16.13 -14.81 -3.92
C LEU A 145 -15.51 -13.41 -4.01
N GLU A 146 -14.19 -13.27 -3.95
CA GLU A 146 -13.50 -11.97 -4.11
C GLU A 146 -13.89 -11.29 -5.43
N GLN A 147 -13.86 -12.05 -6.54
CA GLN A 147 -14.24 -11.55 -7.86
C GLN A 147 -15.70 -11.11 -7.91
N TRP A 148 -16.61 -11.89 -7.33
CA TRP A 148 -18.03 -11.54 -7.28
C TRP A 148 -18.27 -10.29 -6.43
N ILE A 149 -17.62 -10.16 -5.26
CA ILE A 149 -17.73 -8.99 -4.40
C ILE A 149 -17.26 -7.74 -5.14
N TRP A 150 -16.08 -7.80 -5.77
CA TRP A 150 -15.55 -6.70 -6.57
C TRP A 150 -16.52 -6.29 -7.68
N GLN A 151 -17.05 -7.25 -8.44
CA GLN A 151 -18.03 -6.97 -9.50
C GLN A 151 -19.35 -6.39 -8.97
N THR A 152 -19.72 -6.70 -7.73
CA THR A 152 -21.00 -6.33 -7.14
C THR A 152 -20.97 -4.96 -6.47
N SER A 153 -19.94 -4.66 -5.67
CA SER A 153 -19.86 -3.42 -4.89
C SER A 153 -18.59 -2.59 -5.09
N GLN A 154 -17.62 -3.05 -5.90
CA GLN A 154 -16.30 -2.41 -6.06
C GLN A 154 -15.52 -2.26 -4.74
N THR A 155 -15.90 -3.03 -3.71
CA THR A 155 -15.19 -3.08 -2.43
C THR A 155 -14.10 -4.13 -2.48
N GLU A 156 -12.89 -3.75 -2.08
CA GLU A 156 -11.76 -4.67 -1.96
C GLU A 156 -11.93 -5.54 -0.71
N MET A 157 -12.28 -6.82 -0.91
CA MET A 157 -12.32 -7.83 0.15
C MET A 157 -11.36 -8.97 -0.20
N HIS A 158 -10.51 -9.34 0.74
CA HIS A 158 -9.48 -10.37 0.56
C HIS A 158 -9.61 -11.48 1.59
N PHE A 159 -9.52 -12.74 1.15
CA PHE A 159 -9.58 -13.91 2.02
C PHE A 159 -8.22 -14.59 2.14
N PHE A 160 -7.62 -14.47 3.32
CA PHE A 160 -6.38 -15.15 3.67
C PHE A 160 -6.70 -16.43 4.40
N ILE A 161 -6.40 -17.58 3.77
CA ILE A 161 -6.47 -18.87 4.44
C ILE A 161 -5.32 -18.98 5.42
N THR A 162 -5.66 -19.24 6.68
CA THR A 162 -4.71 -19.23 7.79
C THR A 162 -4.82 -20.54 8.56
N ASP A 163 -3.73 -21.31 8.61
CA ASP A 163 -3.67 -22.55 9.39
C ASP A 163 -3.44 -22.25 10.87
N ILE A 164 -4.27 -22.84 11.74
CA ILE A 164 -4.23 -22.59 13.18
C ILE A 164 -2.90 -23.02 13.79
N GLU A 165 -2.35 -24.18 13.42
CA GLU A 165 -1.08 -24.66 13.98
C GLU A 165 0.10 -23.77 13.57
N LYS A 166 0.07 -23.22 12.35
CA LYS A 166 1.08 -22.25 11.89
C LYS A 166 0.98 -20.94 12.65
N VAL A 167 -0.23 -20.40 12.85
CA VAL A 167 -0.43 -19.17 13.65
C VAL A 167 0.06 -19.35 15.08
N GLN A 168 -0.23 -20.48 15.73
CA GLN A 168 0.28 -20.78 17.07
C GLN A 168 1.80 -20.60 17.15
N LYS A 169 2.52 -21.02 16.12
CA LYS A 169 3.98 -20.93 16.00
C LYS A 169 4.49 -19.59 15.45
N ASN A 170 3.60 -18.63 15.21
CA ASN A 170 3.89 -17.37 14.52
C ASN A 170 4.44 -17.57 13.09
N ASP A 171 4.14 -18.70 12.48
CA ASP A 171 4.49 -19.00 11.09
C ASP A 171 3.35 -18.56 10.17
N PHE A 172 3.63 -17.62 9.29
CA PHE A 172 2.70 -17.14 8.27
C PHE A 172 3.20 -17.47 6.85
N GLY A 173 4.15 -18.39 6.75
CA GLY A 173 4.75 -18.86 5.50
C GLY A 173 5.93 -18.03 4.99
N GLU A 174 6.56 -18.53 3.93
CA GLU A 174 7.57 -17.77 3.19
C GLU A 174 6.90 -16.60 2.48
N ALA A 175 7.33 -15.40 2.86
CA ALA A 175 6.83 -14.20 2.24
C ALA A 175 7.15 -14.13 0.74
N GLY A 176 6.11 -13.82 -0.04
CA GLY A 176 6.29 -13.28 -1.38
C GLY A 176 7.07 -11.96 -1.38
N LEU A 177 7.07 -11.25 -2.50
CA LEU A 177 7.64 -9.90 -2.63
C LEU A 177 7.02 -8.86 -1.67
N GLU A 178 5.95 -9.28 -0.99
CA GLU A 178 5.03 -8.50 -0.18
C GLU A 178 4.91 -9.00 1.28
N SER A 179 5.95 -9.59 1.87
CA SER A 179 6.00 -9.73 3.33
C SER A 179 7.46 -9.85 3.76
N SER A 180 7.82 -9.49 4.99
CA SER A 180 9.20 -9.58 5.50
C SER A 180 9.56 -10.99 6.00
N GLY A 181 8.94 -12.03 5.45
CA GLY A 181 9.17 -13.42 5.82
C GLY A 181 8.67 -13.75 7.22
N THR A 182 9.32 -14.74 7.85
CA THR A 182 9.13 -15.17 9.24
C THR A 182 9.40 -14.06 10.26
N ALA A 183 9.92 -12.90 9.84
CA ALA A 183 10.24 -11.75 10.70
C ALA A 183 9.06 -10.78 10.91
N LEU A 184 7.80 -11.21 10.73
CA LEU A 184 6.60 -10.41 11.05
C LEU A 184 5.56 -11.17 11.87
N GLY A 185 5.84 -12.41 12.26
CA GLY A 185 4.80 -13.31 12.75
C GLY A 185 4.11 -12.82 14.02
N LYS A 186 4.90 -12.48 15.05
CA LYS A 186 4.34 -11.98 16.31
C LYS A 186 3.74 -10.59 16.15
N LEU A 187 4.32 -9.72 15.32
CA LEU A 187 3.72 -8.40 15.05
C LEU A 187 2.37 -8.49 14.33
N LEU A 188 2.24 -9.39 13.35
CA LEU A 188 0.95 -9.63 12.69
C LEU A 188 -0.07 -10.22 13.68
N LYS A 189 0.37 -11.10 14.58
CA LYS A 189 -0.47 -11.62 15.67
C LYS A 189 -0.88 -10.53 16.67
N GLU A 190 0.01 -9.58 16.99
CA GLU A 190 -0.31 -8.38 17.78
C GLU A 190 -1.41 -7.57 17.10
N GLU A 191 -1.24 -7.28 15.80
CA GLU A 191 -2.22 -6.53 15.03
C GLU A 191 -3.55 -7.29 14.97
N PHE A 192 -3.53 -8.62 14.85
CA PHE A 192 -4.72 -9.45 14.92
C PHE A 192 -5.42 -9.32 16.28
N TYR A 193 -4.72 -9.54 17.40
CA TYR A 193 -5.33 -9.43 18.73
C TYR A 193 -5.81 -8.02 19.06
N ARG A 194 -5.15 -6.99 18.54
CA ARG A 194 -5.58 -5.61 18.72
C ARG A 194 -6.76 -5.22 17.83
N THR A 195 -6.78 -5.66 16.57
CA THR A 195 -7.72 -5.09 15.58
C THR A 195 -8.87 -5.99 15.20
N SER A 196 -8.78 -7.29 15.49
CA SER A 196 -9.68 -8.28 14.91
C SER A 196 -11.15 -8.13 15.32
N ILE A 197 -12.02 -8.54 14.40
CA ILE A 197 -13.46 -8.68 14.62
C ILE A 197 -13.86 -10.08 14.19
N VAL A 198 -14.28 -10.93 15.13
CA VAL A 198 -14.76 -12.28 14.83
C VAL A 198 -16.16 -12.17 14.25
N LEU A 199 -16.32 -12.54 12.97
CA LEU A 199 -17.58 -12.50 12.26
C LEU A 199 -18.40 -13.79 12.47
N ALA A 200 -17.72 -14.94 12.50
CA ALA A 200 -18.32 -16.24 12.76
C ALA A 200 -17.28 -17.27 13.23
N GLY A 201 -17.72 -18.33 13.91
CA GLY A 201 -16.83 -19.40 14.38
C GLY A 201 -16.34 -19.22 15.81
N LYS A 202 -15.25 -19.92 16.13
CA LYS A 202 -14.70 -20.04 17.48
C LYS A 202 -14.13 -18.72 18.01
N THR A 203 -14.15 -18.56 19.33
CA THR A 203 -13.52 -17.42 20.02
C THR A 203 -12.02 -17.68 20.19
N PRO A 204 -11.12 -16.73 19.86
CA PRO A 204 -9.70 -16.89 20.14
C PRO A 204 -9.43 -17.10 21.64
N LEU A 205 -8.69 -18.15 21.98
CA LEU A 205 -8.38 -18.53 23.37
C LEU A 205 -7.67 -17.40 24.13
N TRP A 206 -6.86 -16.59 23.45
CA TRP A 206 -6.20 -15.45 24.07
C TRP A 206 -7.18 -14.45 24.72
N TRP A 207 -8.40 -14.30 24.22
CA TRP A 207 -9.39 -13.38 24.81
C TRP A 207 -9.96 -13.83 26.15
N ILE A 208 -9.71 -15.06 26.59
CA ILE A 208 -10.18 -15.55 27.90
C ILE A 208 -9.08 -15.69 28.95
N THR A 209 -7.81 -15.53 28.56
CA THR A 209 -6.67 -15.53 29.49
C THR A 209 -6.49 -14.15 30.15
N PRO A 210 -5.74 -14.03 31.25
CA PRO A 210 -5.44 -12.74 31.87
C PRO A 210 -4.68 -11.80 30.91
N THR A 211 -4.71 -10.50 31.20
CA THR A 211 -3.88 -9.52 30.49
C THR A 211 -2.40 -9.78 30.77
N ARG A 212 -1.52 -9.67 29.75
CA ARG A 212 -0.07 -9.90 29.88
C ARG A 212 0.29 -11.27 30.46
N ALA A 213 -0.53 -12.29 30.16
CA ALA A 213 -0.25 -13.66 30.55
C ALA A 213 1.07 -14.14 29.92
N ASP A 214 1.94 -14.73 30.73
CA ASP A 214 3.09 -15.50 30.23
C ASP A 214 2.63 -16.86 29.69
N ASP A 215 3.56 -17.62 29.12
CA ASP A 215 3.25 -18.89 28.45
C ASP A 215 2.78 -19.96 29.45
N GLU A 216 3.26 -19.91 30.70
CA GLU A 216 2.82 -20.81 31.77
C GLU A 216 1.34 -20.53 32.13
N THR A 217 1.01 -19.27 32.43
CA THR A 217 -0.36 -18.84 32.72
C THR A 217 -1.30 -19.12 31.55
N TYR A 218 -0.84 -18.93 30.30
CA TYR A 218 -1.63 -19.23 29.11
C TYR A 218 -2.00 -20.72 29.02
N GLU A 219 -1.02 -21.61 29.28
CA GLU A 219 -1.24 -23.05 29.27
C GLU A 219 -2.10 -23.51 30.45
N GLU A 220 -1.98 -22.90 31.64
CA GLU A 220 -2.88 -23.16 32.77
C GLU A 220 -4.35 -22.87 32.40
N PHE A 221 -4.62 -21.72 31.79
CA PHE A 221 -5.98 -21.36 31.35
C PHE A 221 -6.51 -22.33 30.28
N LYS A 222 -5.64 -22.75 29.35
CA LYS A 222 -5.98 -23.76 28.34
C LYS A 222 -6.35 -25.10 28.96
N GLN A 223 -5.62 -25.53 29.99
CA GLN A 223 -5.94 -26.75 30.74
C GLN A 223 -7.25 -26.61 31.53
N ALA A 224 -7.48 -25.44 32.13
CA ALA A 224 -8.73 -25.17 32.86
C ALA A 224 -9.96 -25.21 31.96
N VAL A 225 -9.88 -24.70 30.72
CA VAL A 225 -10.95 -24.86 29.73
C VAL A 225 -11.21 -26.33 29.42
N ARG A 226 -10.14 -27.13 29.23
CA ARG A 226 -10.26 -28.58 28.94
C ARG A 226 -10.84 -29.40 30.09
N ALA A 227 -10.61 -28.97 31.33
CA ALA A 227 -11.04 -29.67 32.53
C ALA A 227 -12.42 -29.20 33.04
N SER A 228 -12.95 -28.10 32.51
CA SER A 228 -14.23 -27.53 32.92
C SER A 228 -15.41 -28.37 32.41
N ASN A 229 -16.47 -28.45 33.21
CA ASN A 229 -17.76 -29.03 32.81
C ASN A 229 -18.75 -27.97 32.30
N GLU A 230 -18.49 -26.68 32.52
CA GLU A 230 -19.35 -25.58 32.05
C GLU A 230 -18.89 -25.00 30.69
N LEU A 231 -17.60 -25.11 30.38
CA LEU A 231 -16.98 -24.61 29.16
C LEU A 231 -16.81 -25.74 28.16
N ASP A 232 -17.21 -25.51 26.90
CA ASP A 232 -16.86 -26.42 25.81
C ASP A 232 -15.51 -26.00 25.20
N PRO A 233 -14.46 -26.84 25.24
CA PRO A 233 -13.19 -26.55 24.58
C PRO A 233 -13.32 -26.29 23.07
N GLN A 234 -14.39 -26.81 22.44
CA GLN A 234 -14.67 -26.59 21.03
C GLN A 234 -15.16 -25.16 20.74
N ASP A 235 -15.57 -24.38 21.74
CA ASP A 235 -15.92 -22.96 21.53
C ASP A 235 -14.70 -22.07 21.25
N TYR A 236 -13.49 -22.58 21.50
CA TYR A 236 -12.26 -21.80 21.47
C TYR A 236 -11.28 -22.27 20.39
N VAL A 237 -10.57 -21.31 19.80
CA VAL A 237 -9.45 -21.55 18.89
C VAL A 237 -8.16 -21.03 19.50
N ASP A 238 -7.18 -21.91 19.68
CA ASP A 238 -5.86 -21.56 20.19
C ASP A 238 -5.01 -21.00 19.03
N LEU A 239 -4.75 -19.70 19.03
CA LEU A 239 -3.86 -19.02 18.08
C LEU A 239 -2.47 -18.75 18.70
N GLY A 240 -2.20 -19.29 19.88
CA GLY A 240 -0.96 -19.12 20.65
C GLY A 240 -0.91 -17.84 21.47
N ASN A 241 -0.08 -17.85 22.51
CA ASN A 241 0.16 -16.66 23.33
C ASN A 241 0.98 -15.59 22.59
N LEU A 242 0.99 -14.38 23.13
CA LEU A 242 1.82 -13.27 22.69
C LEU A 242 2.27 -12.44 23.91
N SER A 243 3.47 -12.72 24.42
CA SER A 243 4.06 -12.05 25.58
C SER A 243 5.06 -10.95 25.20
N GLU A 244 5.78 -11.14 24.09
CA GLU A 244 6.77 -10.19 23.58
C GLU A 244 6.93 -10.28 22.07
N ILE A 245 7.38 -9.18 21.46
CA ILE A 245 7.81 -9.09 20.06
C ILE A 245 9.31 -8.82 20.04
N THR A 246 10.04 -9.55 19.22
CA THR A 246 11.50 -9.45 19.17
C THR A 246 11.96 -8.30 18.27
N TRP A 247 13.18 -7.82 18.52
CA TRP A 247 13.78 -6.70 17.79
C TRP A 247 13.93 -6.95 16.28
N ASP A 248 14.25 -8.19 15.89
CA ASP A 248 14.32 -8.58 14.49
C ASP A 248 12.96 -8.47 13.79
N GLU A 249 11.87 -8.75 14.49
CA GLU A 249 10.53 -8.56 13.94
C GLU A 249 10.15 -7.10 13.78
N PHE A 250 10.39 -6.26 14.79
CA PHE A 250 10.13 -4.82 14.67
C PHE A 250 10.97 -4.19 13.56
N PHE A 251 12.24 -4.60 13.42
CA PHE A 251 13.08 -4.13 12.33
C PHE A 251 12.53 -4.61 10.99
N GLY A 252 12.18 -5.89 10.83
CA GLY A 252 11.53 -6.44 9.64
C GLY A 252 10.24 -5.70 9.28
N ALA A 253 9.49 -5.22 10.26
CA ALA A 253 8.30 -4.41 10.07
C ALA A 253 8.61 -2.98 9.62
N SER A 254 9.71 -2.38 10.07
CA SER A 254 10.13 -1.07 9.59
C SER A 254 10.44 -1.09 8.09
N LEU A 255 11.06 -2.19 7.63
CA LEU A 255 11.31 -2.45 6.21
C LEU A 255 10.01 -2.51 5.42
N TRP A 256 9.02 -3.20 5.98
CA TRP A 256 7.70 -3.37 5.38
C TRP A 256 6.98 -2.03 5.20
N GLN A 257 6.99 -1.19 6.24
CA GLN A 257 6.35 0.13 6.19
C GLN A 257 7.01 1.06 5.17
N MET A 258 8.34 1.00 5.01
CA MET A 258 9.02 1.78 3.97
C MET A 258 8.54 1.43 2.56
N ASN A 259 8.26 0.15 2.28
CA ASN A 259 7.78 -0.29 0.99
C ASN A 259 6.30 0.12 0.77
N LYS A 260 5.45 -0.06 1.79
CA LYS A 260 4.02 0.29 1.71
C LYS A 260 3.75 1.79 1.71
N ALA A 261 4.69 2.61 2.18
CA ALA A 261 4.56 4.06 2.19
C ALA A 261 4.35 4.68 0.79
N MET A 262 4.75 3.99 -0.28
CA MET A 262 4.49 4.45 -1.65
C MET A 262 3.01 4.39 -2.03
N ALA A 263 2.24 3.47 -1.43
CA ALA A 263 0.82 3.29 -1.72
C ALA A 263 -0.08 3.93 -0.64
N SER A 264 0.28 3.79 0.64
CA SER A 264 -0.47 4.39 1.76
C SER A 264 0.49 5.10 2.74
N PRO A 265 1.02 6.27 2.36
CA PRO A 265 2.05 6.99 3.12
C PRO A 265 1.62 7.31 4.55
N PHE A 266 0.38 7.76 4.75
CA PHE A 266 -0.10 8.16 6.07
C PHE A 266 -0.26 6.98 7.03
N LYS A 267 -0.79 5.84 6.55
CA LYS A 267 -0.87 4.59 7.35
C LYS A 267 0.53 4.14 7.74
N SER A 268 1.48 4.19 6.79
CA SER A 268 2.87 3.79 7.05
C SER A 268 3.60 4.71 8.01
N VAL A 269 3.34 6.03 8.02
CA VAL A 269 3.89 6.95 9.03
C VAL A 269 3.44 6.57 10.43
N LEU A 270 2.13 6.35 10.63
CA LEU A 270 1.58 6.00 11.94
C LEU A 270 2.13 4.65 12.43
N LYS A 271 2.21 3.64 11.55
CA LYS A 271 2.79 2.34 11.89
C LYS A 271 4.31 2.43 12.12
N MET A 272 5.05 3.24 11.36
CA MET A 272 6.49 3.44 11.57
C MET A 272 6.77 4.13 12.91
N ALA A 273 5.93 5.09 13.31
CA ALA A 273 6.03 5.74 14.62
C ALA A 273 5.76 4.76 15.77
N LEU A 274 4.85 3.80 15.60
CA LEU A 274 4.65 2.72 16.56
C LEU A 274 5.91 1.88 16.71
N LEU A 275 6.56 1.52 15.60
CA LEU A 275 7.82 0.77 15.65
C LEU A 275 8.94 1.55 16.34
N ASP A 276 9.05 2.87 16.10
CA ASP A 276 10.01 3.72 16.82
C ASP A 276 9.78 3.70 18.33
N ALA A 277 8.52 3.82 18.76
CA ALA A 277 8.13 3.78 20.17
C ALA A 277 8.43 2.42 20.81
N CYS A 278 8.06 1.32 20.14
CA CYS A 278 8.28 -0.03 20.66
C CYS A 278 9.77 -0.44 20.69
N MET A 279 10.58 0.13 19.81
CA MET A 279 12.03 -0.12 19.73
C MET A 279 12.85 0.92 20.51
N ASP A 280 12.23 1.72 21.38
CA ASP A 280 12.97 2.61 22.27
C ASP A 280 13.15 1.96 23.64
N PRO A 281 14.39 1.61 24.07
CA PRO A 281 14.64 1.03 25.37
C PRO A 281 14.21 1.91 26.55
N GLU A 282 14.11 3.23 26.35
CA GLU A 282 13.64 4.18 27.37
C GLU A 282 12.11 4.26 27.45
N ASN A 283 11.40 3.58 26.54
CA ASN A 283 9.95 3.51 26.53
C ASN A 283 9.49 2.16 27.08
N GLU A 284 9.11 2.13 28.35
CA GLU A 284 8.51 0.95 28.99
C GLU A 284 7.03 0.77 28.55
N SER A 285 6.81 0.57 27.25
CA SER A 285 5.49 0.30 26.70
C SER A 285 5.26 -1.20 26.53
N GLY A 286 4.16 -1.69 27.11
CA GLY A 286 3.64 -3.03 26.81
C GLY A 286 3.08 -3.13 25.38
N LEU A 287 2.53 -4.30 25.05
CA LEU A 287 1.86 -4.50 23.77
C LEU A 287 0.49 -3.79 23.76
N LEU A 288 0.17 -3.10 22.68
CA LEU A 288 -1.11 -2.39 22.57
C LEU A 288 -2.31 -3.35 22.58
N CYS A 289 -2.16 -4.59 22.12
CA CYS A 289 -3.18 -5.61 22.28
C CYS A 289 -3.49 -5.89 23.76
N ASP A 290 -2.50 -5.89 24.65
CA ASP A 290 -2.73 -6.07 26.09
C ASP A 290 -3.43 -4.85 26.70
N ASP A 291 -3.06 -3.64 26.31
CA ASP A 291 -3.72 -2.43 26.80
C ASP A 291 -5.20 -2.37 26.35
N LEU A 292 -5.49 -2.82 25.13
CA LEU A 292 -6.85 -3.04 24.66
C LEU A 292 -7.57 -4.11 25.50
N LYS A 293 -6.93 -5.27 25.70
CA LYS A 293 -7.52 -6.38 26.46
C LYS A 293 -7.87 -5.98 27.89
N GLN A 294 -6.99 -5.22 28.54
CA GLN A 294 -7.24 -4.64 29.86
C GLN A 294 -8.45 -3.70 29.85
N SER A 295 -8.58 -2.86 28.81
CA SER A 295 -9.71 -1.95 28.63
C SER A 295 -11.03 -2.69 28.39
N VAL A 296 -10.99 -3.80 27.65
CA VAL A 296 -12.14 -4.69 27.43
C VAL A 296 -12.56 -5.37 28.74
N PHE A 297 -11.62 -5.94 29.49
CA PHE A 297 -11.90 -6.65 30.75
C PHE A 297 -12.37 -5.73 31.89
N SER A 298 -11.99 -4.47 31.84
CA SER A 298 -12.52 -3.42 32.73
C SER A 298 -13.89 -2.89 32.30
N LEU A 299 -14.46 -3.42 31.22
CA LEU A 299 -15.74 -3.00 30.64
C LEU A 299 -15.79 -1.49 30.35
N SER A 300 -14.66 -0.95 29.88
CA SER A 300 -14.60 0.46 29.48
C SER A 300 -15.67 0.77 28.44
N THR A 301 -16.25 1.96 28.50
CA THR A 301 -17.23 2.43 27.49
C THR A 301 -16.65 3.51 26.58
N SER A 302 -15.41 3.94 26.86
CA SER A 302 -14.71 5.00 26.15
C SER A 302 -14.16 4.49 24.81
N ASP A 303 -14.51 5.15 23.72
CA ASP A 303 -13.91 4.86 22.40
C ASP A 303 -12.39 5.00 22.42
N ARG A 304 -11.85 5.93 23.21
CA ARG A 304 -10.39 6.13 23.31
C ARG A 304 -9.65 4.89 23.81
N HIS A 305 -10.30 4.04 24.59
CA HIS A 305 -9.70 2.83 25.16
C HIS A 305 -10.08 1.56 24.38
N LEU A 306 -11.05 1.63 23.48
CA LEU A 306 -11.61 0.47 22.78
C LEU A 306 -11.35 0.46 21.28
N ASP A 307 -11.11 1.63 20.68
CA ASP A 307 -10.74 1.74 19.28
C ASP A 307 -9.24 1.47 19.10
N PRO A 308 -8.86 0.43 18.35
CA PRO A 308 -7.47 0.01 18.24
C PRO A 308 -6.58 0.99 17.48
N TYR A 309 -7.16 1.88 16.68
CA TYR A 309 -6.45 2.88 15.92
C TYR A 309 -6.28 4.17 16.73
N ILE A 310 -7.24 4.49 17.61
CA ILE A 310 -7.07 5.53 18.63
C ILE A 310 -5.98 5.12 19.63
N LEU A 311 -6.01 3.90 20.15
CA LEU A 311 -4.96 3.39 21.05
C LEU A 311 -3.57 3.53 20.43
N LEU A 312 -3.42 3.11 19.16
CA LEU A 312 -2.17 3.28 18.42
C LEU A 312 -1.78 4.76 18.32
N PHE A 313 -2.71 5.61 17.91
CA PHE A 313 -2.43 7.03 17.69
C PHE A 313 -2.06 7.78 18.97
N ASP A 314 -2.82 7.59 20.06
CA ASP A 314 -2.53 8.22 21.35
C ASP A 314 -1.17 7.76 21.89
N HIS A 315 -0.87 6.46 21.77
CA HIS A 315 0.43 5.91 22.18
C HIS A 315 1.62 6.58 21.48
N ILE A 316 1.59 6.67 20.15
CA ILE A 316 2.70 7.27 19.38
C ILE A 316 2.78 8.79 19.59
N LEU A 317 1.65 9.44 19.84
CA LEU A 317 1.59 10.87 20.08
C LEU A 317 2.22 11.21 21.44
N GLU A 318 1.84 10.47 22.49
CA GLU A 318 2.41 10.62 23.83
C GLU A 318 3.92 10.34 23.85
N TYR A 319 4.37 9.28 23.19
CA TYR A 319 5.80 8.96 23.06
C TYR A 319 6.58 10.12 22.42
N ASN A 320 6.12 10.64 21.29
CA ASN A 320 6.81 11.73 20.59
C ASN A 320 6.73 13.08 21.33
N GLN A 321 5.67 13.31 22.12
CA GLN A 321 5.58 14.46 23.02
C GLN A 321 6.60 14.36 24.16
N LYS A 322 6.73 13.20 24.80
CA LYS A 322 7.75 12.95 25.84
C LYS A 322 9.17 13.12 25.30
N LYS A 323 9.42 12.70 24.06
CA LYS A 323 10.69 12.91 23.35
C LYS A 323 10.91 14.33 22.82
N GLN A 324 9.97 15.25 23.06
CA GLN A 324 10.04 16.66 22.65
C GLN A 324 10.27 16.84 21.14
N ARG A 325 9.53 16.08 20.31
CA ARG A 325 9.61 16.13 18.84
C ARG A 325 8.38 16.83 18.24
N PRO A 326 8.21 18.16 18.37
CA PRO A 326 6.98 18.86 17.98
C PRO A 326 6.65 18.74 16.48
N GLU A 327 7.68 18.73 15.62
CA GLU A 327 7.49 18.55 14.17
C GLU A 327 6.91 17.17 13.84
N VAL A 328 7.41 16.11 14.51
CA VAL A 328 6.87 14.75 14.36
C VAL A 328 5.45 14.68 14.90
N VAL A 329 5.18 15.27 16.07
CA VAL A 329 3.82 15.34 16.64
C VAL A 329 2.83 16.01 15.67
N ASP A 330 3.22 17.10 15.02
CA ASP A 330 2.37 17.78 14.03
C ASP A 330 2.15 16.95 12.76
N LEU A 331 3.21 16.27 12.28
CA LEU A 331 3.12 15.33 11.16
C LEU A 331 2.18 14.15 11.49
N LEU A 332 2.28 13.56 12.67
CA LEU A 332 1.43 12.45 13.11
C LEU A 332 -0.04 12.87 13.18
N ARG A 333 -0.34 14.06 13.73
CA ARG A 333 -1.71 14.61 13.76
C ARG A 333 -2.23 14.84 12.34
N THR A 334 -1.41 15.39 11.45
CA THR A 334 -1.75 15.62 10.04
C THR A 334 -2.04 14.30 9.32
N CYS A 335 -1.17 13.30 9.47
CA CYS A 335 -1.35 11.97 8.89
C CYS A 335 -2.60 11.28 9.43
N PHE A 336 -2.86 11.36 10.73
CA PHE A 336 -4.06 10.79 11.35
C PHE A 336 -5.33 11.46 10.84
N TYR A 337 -5.36 12.80 10.78
CA TYR A 337 -6.51 13.55 10.28
C TYR A 337 -6.85 13.15 8.83
N ILE A 338 -5.84 13.11 7.95
CA ILE A 338 -6.03 12.71 6.55
C ILE A 338 -6.45 11.23 6.46
N LYS A 339 -5.82 10.34 7.23
CA LYS A 339 -6.12 8.89 7.22
C LYS A 339 -7.53 8.56 7.71
N VAL A 340 -8.07 9.33 8.67
CA VAL A 340 -9.45 9.18 9.17
C VAL A 340 -10.45 9.54 8.06
N GLY A 341 -10.09 10.45 7.14
CA GLY A 341 -10.86 10.72 5.92
C GLY A 341 -12.19 11.44 6.14
N VAL A 342 -12.37 12.08 7.30
CA VAL A 342 -13.60 12.82 7.64
C VAL A 342 -13.38 14.32 7.48
N ARG A 343 -14.27 14.96 6.72
CA ARG A 343 -14.28 16.42 6.55
C ARG A 343 -15.08 17.09 7.66
N LEU A 344 -14.38 17.66 8.65
CA LEU A 344 -15.02 18.41 9.73
C LEU A 344 -15.52 19.78 9.24
N SER A 345 -16.67 20.18 9.76
CA SER A 345 -17.29 21.49 9.57
C SER A 345 -17.39 22.22 10.91
N PRO A 346 -17.61 23.54 10.93
CA PRO A 346 -17.85 24.28 12.17
C PRO A 346 -18.99 23.70 13.04
N LEU A 347 -19.99 23.05 12.42
CA LEU A 347 -21.11 22.43 13.13
C LEU A 347 -20.69 21.22 13.97
N ASP A 348 -19.65 20.48 13.57
CA ASP A 348 -19.17 19.29 14.27
C ASP A 348 -18.61 19.64 15.67
N PHE A 349 -18.14 20.87 15.87
CA PHE A 349 -17.68 21.37 17.16
C PHE A 349 -18.82 21.73 18.13
N SER A 350 -20.06 21.80 17.64
CA SER A 350 -21.26 22.13 18.43
C SER A 350 -22.03 20.90 18.93
N LYS A 351 -21.60 19.68 18.56
CA LYS A 351 -22.19 18.37 18.95
C LYS A 351 -23.67 18.17 18.62
N LYS A 352 -24.28 18.99 17.77
CA LYS A 352 -25.72 18.92 17.47
C LYS A 352 -26.10 17.97 16.34
N LEU A 353 -25.18 17.61 15.44
CA LEU A 353 -25.48 16.91 14.17
C LEU A 353 -24.37 15.97 13.65
N SER A 354 -23.43 15.54 14.49
CA SER A 354 -22.21 14.84 14.06
C SER A 354 -22.28 13.33 14.33
N SER A 355 -21.86 12.49 13.37
CA SER A 355 -21.58 11.07 13.63
C SER A 355 -20.55 10.91 14.76
N ARG A 356 -20.57 9.79 15.50
CA ARG A 356 -19.61 9.52 16.59
C ARG A 356 -18.14 9.70 16.17
N LYS A 357 -17.79 9.27 14.96
CA LYS A 357 -16.47 9.44 14.34
C LYS A 357 -16.05 10.92 14.23
N ARG A 358 -16.98 11.78 13.78
CA ARG A 358 -16.80 13.24 13.68
C ARG A 358 -16.62 13.89 15.06
N GLU A 359 -17.39 13.46 16.06
CA GLU A 359 -17.28 13.96 17.43
C GLU A 359 -15.88 13.72 18.00
N ILE A 360 -15.37 12.50 17.90
CA ILE A 360 -14.04 12.13 18.40
C ILE A 360 -12.96 12.95 17.69
N LEU A 361 -13.02 13.05 16.36
CA LEU A 361 -12.04 13.83 15.60
C LEU A 361 -12.10 15.33 15.93
N ALA A 362 -13.30 15.89 16.14
CA ALA A 362 -13.47 17.28 16.55
C ALA A 362 -12.89 17.53 17.96
N GLU A 363 -13.04 16.58 18.89
CA GLU A 363 -12.41 16.66 20.21
C GLU A 363 -10.87 16.65 20.11
N TYR A 364 -10.31 15.82 19.23
CA TYR A 364 -8.87 15.83 18.93
C TYR A 364 -8.41 17.18 18.37
N VAL A 365 -9.04 17.66 17.30
CA VAL A 365 -8.71 18.93 16.65
C VAL A 365 -8.77 20.09 17.65
N LYS A 366 -9.79 20.11 18.52
CA LYS A 366 -9.91 21.10 19.60
C LYS A 366 -8.74 20.99 20.59
N SER A 367 -8.38 19.78 21.01
CA SER A 367 -7.27 19.56 21.95
C SER A 367 -5.89 19.95 21.37
N TRP A 368 -5.74 19.88 20.05
CA TRP A 368 -4.50 20.27 19.37
C TRP A 368 -4.38 21.78 19.14
N GLY A 369 -5.45 22.55 19.36
CA GLY A 369 -5.48 23.99 19.13
C GLY A 369 -5.42 24.38 17.66
N TRP A 370 -5.87 23.49 16.75
CA TRP A 370 -5.90 23.81 15.32
C TRP A 370 -6.98 24.84 14.99
N SER A 371 -6.65 25.79 14.11
CA SER A 371 -7.62 26.74 13.57
C SER A 371 -8.56 26.07 12.57
N LEU A 372 -9.75 26.64 12.39
CA LEU A 372 -10.70 26.18 11.36
C LEU A 372 -10.10 26.30 9.94
N GLU A 373 -9.27 27.32 9.69
CA GLU A 373 -8.56 27.48 8.43
C GLU A 373 -7.64 26.28 8.11
N ARG A 374 -6.91 25.77 9.12
CA ARG A 374 -6.08 24.56 8.97
C ARG A 374 -6.95 23.33 8.69
N VAL A 375 -8.09 23.21 9.34
CA VAL A 375 -9.05 22.11 9.13
C VAL A 375 -9.64 22.15 7.73
N GLU A 376 -10.12 23.30 7.27
CA GLU A 376 -10.65 23.51 5.91
C GLU A 376 -9.60 23.18 4.86
N THR A 377 -8.38 23.64 5.10
CA THR A 377 -7.24 23.30 4.28
C THR A 377 -7.04 21.79 4.18
N LEU A 378 -7.01 21.06 5.31
CA LEU A 378 -6.83 19.60 5.30
C LEU A 378 -8.03 18.84 4.72
N ASN A 379 -9.25 19.37 4.87
CA ASN A 379 -10.44 18.79 4.26
C ASN A 379 -10.35 18.73 2.73
N ASP A 380 -9.68 19.71 2.13
CA ASP A 380 -9.47 19.85 0.69
C ASP A 380 -8.17 19.22 0.20
N TYR A 381 -7.58 18.31 1.00
CA TYR A 381 -6.33 17.60 0.68
C TYR A 381 -6.28 17.04 -0.75
N ALA A 382 -7.38 16.46 -1.24
CA ALA A 382 -7.45 15.89 -2.59
C ALA A 382 -7.24 16.93 -3.71
N ASN A 383 -7.55 18.20 -3.46
CA ASN A 383 -7.43 19.28 -4.44
C ASN A 383 -6.23 20.19 -4.19
N TRP A 384 -5.32 19.79 -3.29
CA TRP A 384 -4.18 20.64 -2.93
C TRP A 384 -3.36 21.08 -4.15
N PRO A 385 -2.80 22.31 -4.08
CA PRO A 385 -1.74 22.71 -4.99
C PRO A 385 -0.58 21.71 -4.95
N PHE A 386 0.02 21.46 -6.11
CA PHE A 386 1.03 20.40 -6.27
C PHE A 386 2.23 20.59 -5.34
N GLU A 387 2.68 21.84 -5.17
CA GLU A 387 3.79 22.19 -4.30
C GLU A 387 3.53 21.79 -2.84
N LYS A 388 2.29 21.95 -2.38
CA LYS A 388 1.88 21.60 -1.02
C LYS A 388 1.85 20.09 -0.82
N THR A 389 1.31 19.35 -1.79
CA THR A 389 1.35 17.88 -1.79
C THR A 389 2.79 17.36 -1.77
N LEU A 390 3.69 18.00 -2.53
CA LEU A 390 5.11 17.66 -2.56
C LEU A 390 5.82 17.99 -1.23
N ALA A 391 5.47 19.10 -0.58
CA ALA A 391 6.01 19.47 0.73
C ALA A 391 5.67 18.42 1.79
N LEU A 392 4.39 18.05 1.90
CA LEU A 392 3.94 17.00 2.82
C LEU A 392 4.59 15.64 2.47
N GLY A 393 4.69 15.32 1.17
CA GLY A 393 5.38 14.10 0.72
C GLY A 393 6.86 14.06 1.13
N LYS A 394 7.57 15.19 1.09
CA LYS A 394 8.95 15.28 1.58
C LYS A 394 9.02 15.05 3.08
N GLU A 395 8.13 15.66 3.87
CA GLU A 395 8.09 15.49 5.33
C GLU A 395 7.82 14.02 5.72
N VAL A 396 6.79 13.41 5.12
CA VAL A 396 6.43 11.99 5.32
C VAL A 396 7.63 11.08 5.05
N HIS A 397 8.22 11.20 3.87
CA HIS A 397 9.32 10.32 3.47
C HIS A 397 10.62 10.61 4.23
N GLN A 398 10.83 11.85 4.69
CA GLN A 398 11.96 12.20 5.55
C GLN A 398 11.82 11.53 6.92
N PHE A 399 10.62 11.60 7.53
CA PHE A 399 10.32 10.92 8.78
C PHE A 399 10.60 9.41 8.65
N LEU A 400 9.97 8.76 7.66
CA LEU A 400 10.13 7.33 7.40
C LEU A 400 11.61 6.92 7.25
N LEU A 401 12.38 7.67 6.45
CA LEU A 401 13.80 7.39 6.25
C LEU A 401 14.63 7.60 7.52
N SER A 402 14.39 8.68 8.26
CA SER A 402 15.12 8.97 9.50
C SER A 402 14.83 7.93 10.60
N THR A 403 13.57 7.52 10.73
CA THR A 403 13.17 6.48 11.68
C THR A 403 13.81 5.16 11.30
N TYR A 404 13.73 4.75 10.03
CA TYR A 404 14.41 3.55 9.55
C TYR A 404 15.93 3.56 9.84
N GLN A 405 16.61 4.68 9.56
CA GLN A 405 18.05 4.82 9.87
C GLN A 405 18.33 4.65 11.36
N THR A 406 17.54 5.31 12.20
CA THR A 406 17.64 5.20 13.67
C THR A 406 17.46 3.76 14.13
N LEU A 407 16.42 3.07 13.64
CA LEU A 407 16.15 1.67 13.97
C LEU A 407 17.26 0.74 13.47
N SER A 408 17.80 1.02 12.28
CA SER A 408 18.93 0.27 11.71
C SER A 408 20.20 0.44 12.54
N ASP A 409 20.48 1.63 13.04
CA ASP A 409 21.67 1.88 13.85
C ASP A 409 21.54 1.22 15.23
N ARG A 410 20.36 1.30 15.88
CA ARG A 410 20.04 0.56 17.11
C ARG A 410 20.21 -0.96 16.95
N LEU A 411 19.87 -1.50 15.78
CA LEU A 411 20.03 -2.93 15.51
C LEU A 411 21.51 -3.31 15.35
N LYS A 412 22.34 -2.47 14.72
CA LYS A 412 23.79 -2.72 14.56
C LYS A 412 24.52 -2.76 15.91
N GLU A 413 24.03 -2.04 16.91
CA GLU A 413 24.54 -2.09 18.28
C GLU A 413 24.24 -3.42 19.00
N LYS A 414 23.40 -4.29 18.40
CA LYS A 414 22.99 -5.59 18.94
C LYS A 414 23.33 -6.75 17.98
N PRO A 415 24.61 -7.13 17.84
CA PRO A 415 25.07 -8.10 16.84
C PRO A 415 24.39 -9.47 16.95
N ASP A 416 24.06 -9.94 18.14
CA ASP A 416 23.37 -11.24 18.34
C ASP A 416 21.98 -11.30 17.70
N LEU A 417 21.32 -10.15 17.54
CA LEU A 417 19.98 -10.05 16.93
C LEU A 417 20.03 -9.88 15.41
N THR A 418 21.13 -9.34 14.86
CA THR A 418 21.30 -9.21 13.40
C THR A 418 21.38 -10.56 12.67
N ALA A 419 21.78 -11.63 13.36
CA ALA A 419 21.94 -12.95 12.76
C ALA A 419 20.62 -13.64 12.34
N LYS A 420 19.46 -13.15 12.81
CA LYS A 420 18.13 -13.72 12.50
C LYS A 420 17.46 -13.15 11.25
N ILE A 421 17.90 -11.99 10.78
CA ILE A 421 17.38 -11.39 9.54
C ILE A 421 18.21 -11.94 8.38
N SER A 422 17.54 -12.49 7.37
CA SER A 422 18.23 -12.97 6.17
C SER A 422 19.03 -11.83 5.52
N ALA A 423 20.35 -12.01 5.35
CA ALA A 423 21.21 -11.07 4.63
C ALA A 423 20.70 -10.77 3.21
N THR A 424 19.98 -11.73 2.63
CA THR A 424 19.28 -11.62 1.35
C THR A 424 18.17 -10.57 1.40
N ASP A 425 17.36 -10.54 2.47
CA ASP A 425 16.24 -9.60 2.61
C ASP A 425 16.73 -8.17 2.86
N LEU A 426 17.77 -8.03 3.68
CA LEU A 426 18.46 -6.75 3.89
C LEU A 426 19.01 -6.19 2.56
N THR A 427 19.60 -7.05 1.73
CA THR A 427 20.16 -6.66 0.43
C THR A 427 19.07 -6.25 -0.56
N LEU A 428 18.00 -7.06 -0.68
CA LEU A 428 16.84 -6.79 -1.53
C LEU A 428 16.25 -5.42 -1.22
N LEU A 429 15.98 -5.17 0.06
CA LEU A 429 15.35 -3.93 0.48
C LEU A 429 16.30 -2.74 0.40
N GLY A 430 17.57 -2.90 0.82
CA GLY A 430 18.57 -1.85 0.69
C GLY A 430 18.67 -1.34 -0.75
N ARG A 431 18.57 -2.24 -1.74
CA ARG A 431 18.53 -1.87 -3.16
C ARG A 431 17.24 -1.17 -3.59
N LYS A 432 16.07 -1.56 -3.05
CA LYS A 432 14.80 -0.81 -3.26
C LYS A 432 14.84 0.58 -2.63
N LEU A 433 15.38 0.71 -1.42
CA LEU A 433 15.56 2.02 -0.78
C LEU A 433 16.54 2.88 -1.57
N ALA A 434 17.64 2.29 -2.05
CA ALA A 434 18.56 2.99 -2.93
C ALA A 434 17.86 3.42 -4.23
N SER A 435 17.01 2.60 -4.84
CA SER A 435 16.30 3.00 -6.08
C SER A 435 15.36 4.19 -5.86
N LEU A 436 14.79 4.34 -4.67
CA LEU A 436 13.93 5.48 -4.32
C LEU A 436 14.70 6.73 -3.87
N TYR A 437 15.62 6.57 -2.92
CA TYR A 437 16.18 7.68 -2.15
C TYR A 437 17.60 8.08 -2.59
N SER A 438 18.34 7.20 -3.28
CA SER A 438 19.73 7.51 -3.68
C SER A 438 19.77 8.53 -4.81
N LYS A 439 20.64 9.54 -4.67
CA LYS A 439 20.96 10.51 -5.71
C LYS A 439 22.14 9.98 -6.52
N LYS A 440 21.95 9.80 -7.83
CA LYS A 440 22.99 9.38 -8.78
C LYS A 440 23.01 10.36 -9.96
N PRO A 441 24.17 10.63 -10.58
CA PRO A 441 24.25 11.44 -11.79
C PRO A 441 23.32 10.89 -12.88
N GLY A 442 22.55 11.77 -13.53
CA GLY A 442 21.61 11.41 -14.59
C GLY A 442 20.36 10.66 -14.13
N LYS A 443 20.26 10.23 -12.86
CA LYS A 443 19.05 9.53 -12.37
C LYS A 443 17.85 10.47 -12.35
N VAL A 444 16.76 10.01 -12.94
CA VAL A 444 15.48 10.71 -12.91
C VAL A 444 14.95 10.67 -11.48
N GLU A 445 14.67 11.84 -10.92
CA GLU A 445 14.22 11.97 -9.55
C GLU A 445 12.79 11.42 -9.38
N VAL A 446 12.61 10.58 -8.36
CA VAL A 446 11.31 10.08 -7.92
C VAL A 446 10.66 11.13 -7.01
N ILE A 447 9.42 11.51 -7.32
CA ILE A 447 8.58 12.33 -6.48
C ILE A 447 8.13 11.47 -5.30
N LYS A 448 8.44 11.95 -4.10
CA LYS A 448 7.97 11.40 -2.83
C LYS A 448 6.49 11.75 -2.69
N GLN A 449 5.62 10.79 -2.95
CA GLN A 449 4.18 11.00 -3.00
C GLN A 449 3.59 10.90 -1.59
N ALA A 450 2.73 11.84 -1.22
CA ALA A 450 1.87 11.72 -0.04
C ALA A 450 0.45 11.26 -0.39
N VAL A 451 0.10 11.10 -1.68
CA VAL A 451 -1.26 10.84 -2.17
C VAL A 451 -1.47 9.37 -2.51
N GLU A 452 -2.65 8.85 -2.14
CA GLU A 452 -3.06 7.47 -2.43
C GLU A 452 -3.56 7.30 -3.89
N GLU A 453 -4.05 8.36 -4.54
CA GLU A 453 -4.67 8.32 -5.89
C GLU A 453 -3.70 8.66 -7.06
N GLY A 454 -2.41 8.83 -6.78
CA GLY A 454 -1.41 9.24 -7.78
C GLY A 454 -1.35 10.75 -8.03
N LEU A 455 -0.57 11.17 -9.04
CA LEU A 455 -0.29 12.59 -9.35
C LEU A 455 -0.66 12.95 -10.80
N GLU A 456 -1.58 12.21 -11.41
CA GLU A 456 -1.96 12.42 -12.81
C GLU A 456 -2.57 13.81 -13.00
N LEU A 457 -2.09 14.52 -14.02
CA LEU A 457 -2.54 15.89 -14.31
C LEU A 457 -3.44 15.91 -15.54
N GLU A 458 -4.55 16.63 -15.45
CA GLU A 458 -5.48 16.83 -16.57
C GLU A 458 -4.84 17.59 -17.73
N ALA A 459 -4.00 18.59 -17.41
CA ALA A 459 -3.30 19.39 -18.41
C ALA A 459 -1.91 19.82 -17.94
N LEU A 460 -1.02 20.05 -18.90
CA LEU A 460 0.34 20.55 -18.72
C LEU A 460 0.64 21.64 -19.74
N THR A 461 1.36 22.68 -19.32
CA THR A 461 1.84 23.74 -20.23
C THR A 461 3.36 23.77 -20.25
N LEU A 462 3.96 23.66 -21.44
CA LEU A 462 5.40 23.78 -21.65
C LEU A 462 5.75 25.15 -22.26
N TYR A 463 6.83 25.74 -21.77
CA TYR A 463 7.37 26.99 -22.28
C TYR A 463 8.89 26.99 -22.19
N THR A 464 9.54 27.68 -23.13
CA THR A 464 10.96 28.01 -23.02
C THR A 464 11.20 29.47 -23.37
N SER A 465 12.11 30.09 -22.64
CA SER A 465 12.64 31.42 -22.93
C SER A 465 14.15 31.33 -23.16
N TYR A 466 14.64 32.00 -24.20
CA TYR A 466 16.07 32.19 -24.41
C TYR A 466 16.47 33.47 -23.68
N GLU A 467 17.35 33.37 -22.69
CA GLU A 467 18.04 34.56 -22.17
C GLU A 467 18.94 35.12 -23.27
N SER A 468 19.09 36.45 -23.32
CA SER A 468 19.73 37.20 -24.41
C SER A 468 21.15 36.75 -24.78
N ASP A 469 21.85 36.01 -23.90
CA ASP A 469 23.19 35.47 -24.13
C ASP A 469 23.28 33.93 -24.22
N SER A 470 22.16 33.21 -24.15
CA SER A 470 22.15 31.73 -24.10
C SER A 470 21.72 31.09 -25.43
N LYS A 471 22.57 30.22 -26.00
CA LYS A 471 22.21 29.39 -27.18
C LYS A 471 21.18 28.28 -26.85
N ARG A 472 20.89 28.04 -25.56
CA ARG A 472 19.94 27.01 -25.08
C ARG A 472 18.97 27.66 -24.09
N GLY A 473 17.68 27.68 -24.43
CA GLY A 473 16.63 28.18 -23.56
C GLY A 473 16.41 27.28 -22.35
N GLU A 474 15.95 27.87 -21.24
CA GLU A 474 15.49 27.11 -20.07
C GLU A 474 14.05 26.67 -20.32
N TRP A 475 13.80 25.37 -20.26
CA TRP A 475 12.46 24.80 -20.35
C TRP A 475 11.79 24.79 -18.99
N ARG A 476 10.50 25.12 -18.98
CA ARG A 476 9.63 25.15 -17.81
C ARG A 476 8.35 24.39 -18.14
N VAL A 477 7.89 23.58 -17.20
CA VAL A 477 6.60 22.89 -17.28
C VAL A 477 5.71 23.31 -16.11
N TYR A 478 4.47 23.62 -16.42
CA TYR A 478 3.46 24.11 -15.48
C TYR A 478 2.27 23.16 -15.41
N ARG A 479 1.62 23.11 -14.25
CA ARG A 479 0.36 22.40 -14.02
C ARG A 479 -0.79 23.16 -14.69
N GLY A 480 -1.64 22.42 -15.40
CA GLY A 480 -2.81 22.95 -16.06
C GLY A 480 -2.49 23.74 -17.34
N MET A 481 -3.53 24.37 -17.88
CA MET A 481 -3.39 25.38 -18.92
C MET A 481 -2.95 26.71 -18.27
N VAL A 482 -1.79 27.23 -18.68
CA VAL A 482 -1.27 28.51 -18.17
C VAL A 482 -1.05 29.47 -19.35
N PRO A 483 -1.84 30.55 -19.45
CA PRO A 483 -1.62 31.60 -20.45
C PRO A 483 -0.25 32.26 -20.33
N ARG A 484 0.24 32.86 -21.42
CA ARG A 484 1.58 33.46 -21.46
C ARG A 484 1.75 34.58 -20.43
N GLU A 485 0.67 35.32 -20.20
CA GLU A 485 0.58 36.47 -19.29
C GLU A 485 0.76 36.06 -17.82
N GLU A 486 0.35 34.83 -17.48
CA GLU A 486 0.47 34.28 -16.13
C GLU A 486 1.85 33.70 -15.83
N LEU A 487 2.65 33.31 -16.85
CA LEU A 487 3.91 32.59 -16.65
C LEU A 487 4.94 33.32 -15.78
N LEU A 488 4.88 34.66 -15.76
CA LEU A 488 5.84 35.54 -15.11
C LEU A 488 5.31 36.16 -13.80
N ASP A 489 4.04 35.97 -13.47
CA ASP A 489 3.44 36.47 -12.22
C ASP A 489 3.40 35.38 -11.12
N GLU A 490 2.93 35.75 -9.92
CA GLU A 490 2.84 34.81 -8.79
C GLU A 490 1.89 33.63 -9.06
N ARG A 491 0.88 33.79 -9.93
CA ARG A 491 -0.07 32.72 -10.29
C ARG A 491 0.61 31.65 -11.15
N GLY A 492 1.48 32.06 -12.08
CA GLY A 492 2.30 31.12 -12.85
C GLY A 492 3.37 30.45 -11.99
N LYS A 493 4.00 31.18 -11.06
CA LYS A 493 5.00 30.61 -10.15
C LYS A 493 4.43 29.45 -9.33
N GLY A 494 3.26 29.60 -8.73
CA GLY A 494 2.61 28.53 -7.96
C GLY A 494 2.13 27.32 -8.78
N LYS A 495 2.17 27.41 -10.11
CA LYS A 495 1.86 26.30 -11.04
C LYS A 495 3.12 25.64 -11.62
N LEU A 496 4.33 26.18 -11.37
CA LEU A 496 5.57 25.66 -11.95
C LEU A 496 5.92 24.30 -11.32
N LEU A 497 6.02 23.27 -12.15
CA LEU A 497 6.37 21.92 -11.70
C LEU A 497 7.88 21.68 -11.72
N ARG A 498 8.54 22.05 -12.82
CA ARG A 498 9.98 21.81 -13.01
C ARG A 498 10.58 22.76 -14.05
N ARG A 499 11.87 23.07 -13.89
CA ARG A 499 12.71 23.76 -14.88
C ARG A 499 13.98 22.97 -15.17
N SER A 500 14.42 22.95 -16.42
CA SER A 500 15.71 22.38 -16.84
C SER A 500 16.14 22.98 -18.18
N ARG A 501 17.45 23.06 -18.43
CA ARG A 501 17.98 23.37 -19.77
C ARG A 501 17.94 22.15 -20.70
N ASN A 502 17.67 20.98 -20.16
CA ASN A 502 17.50 19.74 -20.90
C ASN A 502 16.01 19.37 -20.95
N LEU A 503 15.36 19.62 -22.10
CA LEU A 503 13.96 19.26 -22.29
C LEU A 503 13.72 17.77 -22.03
N LEU A 504 14.66 16.91 -22.43
CA LEU A 504 14.49 15.47 -22.31
C LEU A 504 14.35 15.01 -20.86
N GLU A 505 15.09 15.64 -19.93
CA GLU A 505 14.95 15.39 -18.49
C GLU A 505 13.56 15.73 -17.97
N ILE A 506 12.95 16.82 -18.46
CA ILE A 506 11.58 17.19 -18.07
C ILE A 506 10.60 16.14 -18.57
N LEU A 507 10.71 15.74 -19.85
CA LEU A 507 9.77 14.80 -20.46
C LEU A 507 9.79 13.44 -19.76
N ILE A 508 10.98 12.87 -19.54
CA ILE A 508 11.08 11.58 -18.84
C ILE A 508 10.69 11.71 -17.38
N TRP A 509 10.94 12.84 -16.72
CA TRP A 509 10.51 13.05 -15.34
C TRP A 509 8.97 13.10 -15.20
N LEU A 510 8.27 13.70 -16.17
CA LEU A 510 6.80 13.71 -16.21
C LEU A 510 6.24 12.29 -16.35
N VAL A 511 6.84 11.47 -17.23
CA VAL A 511 6.44 10.07 -17.46
C VAL A 511 6.77 9.20 -16.24
N HIS A 512 7.99 9.30 -15.72
CA HIS A 512 8.47 8.49 -14.59
C HIS A 512 7.60 8.67 -13.34
N ASN A 513 7.17 9.90 -13.09
CA ASN A 513 6.37 10.26 -11.92
C ASN A 513 4.86 10.22 -12.15
N ARG A 514 4.41 9.71 -13.32
CA ARG A 514 3.00 9.63 -13.72
C ARG A 514 2.26 10.98 -13.71
N LEU A 515 2.99 12.09 -13.90
CA LEU A 515 2.38 13.41 -14.08
C LEU A 515 1.76 13.56 -15.47
N TYR A 516 2.29 12.81 -16.43
CA TYR A 516 1.75 12.68 -17.78
C TYR A 516 1.17 11.27 -17.98
N THR A 517 -0.06 11.22 -18.50
CA THR A 517 -0.64 10.02 -19.12
C THR A 517 -1.12 10.36 -20.53
N PRO A 518 -1.45 9.37 -21.38
CA PRO A 518 -2.05 9.65 -22.68
C PRO A 518 -3.35 10.46 -22.63
N ALA A 519 -4.01 10.54 -21.47
CA ALA A 519 -5.19 11.38 -21.23
C ALA A 519 -4.85 12.84 -20.89
N THR A 520 -3.61 13.15 -20.51
CA THR A 520 -3.17 14.53 -20.17
C THR A 520 -3.14 15.43 -21.40
N THR A 521 -3.81 16.58 -21.31
CA THR A 521 -3.83 17.61 -22.36
C THR A 521 -2.53 18.42 -22.33
N LEU A 522 -1.80 18.43 -23.44
CA LEU A 522 -0.56 19.20 -23.56
C LEU A 522 -0.78 20.53 -24.28
N HIS A 523 -0.27 21.60 -23.66
CA HIS A 523 -0.17 22.95 -24.22
C HIS A 523 1.31 23.32 -24.37
N MET A 524 1.63 24.06 -25.45
CA MET A 524 2.96 24.63 -25.64
C MET A 524 2.80 26.11 -25.99
N ILE A 525 3.39 26.98 -25.19
CA ILE A 525 3.37 28.42 -25.46
C ILE A 525 4.31 28.71 -26.63
N PRO A 526 3.88 29.50 -27.64
CA PRO A 526 4.72 29.84 -28.78
C PRO A 526 6.09 30.35 -28.36
N ASN A 527 7.13 29.71 -28.89
CA ASN A 527 8.52 29.96 -28.53
C ASN A 527 9.43 29.72 -29.75
N GLY A 528 10.69 30.14 -29.66
CA GLY A 528 11.65 30.06 -30.76
C GLY A 528 12.29 28.68 -30.98
N SER A 529 11.83 27.62 -30.30
CA SER A 529 12.45 26.30 -30.42
C SER A 529 11.98 25.55 -31.67
N PRO A 530 12.82 24.67 -32.27
CA PRO A 530 12.43 23.87 -33.43
C PRO A 530 11.44 22.74 -33.15
N ILE A 531 11.17 22.42 -31.87
CA ILE A 531 10.26 21.35 -31.47
C ILE A 531 8.81 21.84 -31.51
N THR A 532 7.89 21.02 -32.01
CA THR A 532 6.46 21.36 -32.06
C THR A 532 5.68 20.66 -30.96
N LEU A 533 4.46 21.13 -30.69
CA LEU A 533 3.53 20.46 -29.78
C LEU A 533 3.24 19.01 -30.21
N ASN A 534 3.22 18.73 -31.51
CA ASN A 534 2.98 17.36 -32.00
C ASN A 534 4.16 16.44 -31.67
N ASP A 535 5.41 16.91 -31.78
CA ASP A 535 6.57 16.10 -31.38
C ASP A 535 6.57 15.80 -29.88
N LEU A 536 6.19 16.78 -29.05
CA LEU A 536 6.04 16.59 -27.61
C LEU A 536 5.00 15.50 -27.31
N LYS A 537 3.85 15.54 -27.99
CA LYS A 537 2.81 14.51 -27.86
C LYS A 537 3.30 13.13 -28.30
N GLU A 538 4.01 13.05 -29.43
CA GLU A 538 4.55 11.80 -29.96
C GLU A 538 5.60 11.19 -29.02
N ILE A 539 6.61 11.96 -28.62
CA ILE A 539 7.69 11.44 -27.76
C ILE A 539 7.21 11.07 -26.37
N LEU A 540 6.31 11.86 -25.75
CA LEU A 540 5.76 11.54 -24.43
C LEU A 540 4.91 10.26 -24.46
N ARG A 541 4.12 10.06 -25.53
CA ARG A 541 3.37 8.82 -25.73
C ARG A 541 4.31 7.63 -25.90
N GLU A 542 5.35 7.75 -26.73
CA GLU A 542 6.34 6.69 -26.91
C GLU A 542 7.11 6.38 -25.61
N MET A 543 7.50 7.40 -24.85
CA MET A 543 8.13 7.22 -23.54
C MET A 543 7.20 6.51 -22.55
N SER A 544 5.92 6.91 -22.49
CA SER A 544 4.94 6.32 -21.58
C SER A 544 4.65 4.85 -21.90
N ASP A 545 4.58 4.49 -23.18
CA ASP A 545 4.45 3.10 -23.63
C ASP A 545 5.71 2.28 -23.35
N PHE A 546 6.88 2.85 -23.67
CA PHE A 546 8.14 2.13 -23.57
C PHE A 546 8.66 2.01 -22.13
N PHE A 547 8.42 3.00 -21.28
CA PHE A 547 8.77 3.02 -19.86
C PHE A 547 7.50 3.00 -19.00
N PRO A 548 6.78 1.86 -18.93
CA PRO A 548 5.59 1.79 -18.11
C PRO A 548 5.95 2.05 -16.64
N PRO A 549 5.02 2.62 -15.87
CA PRO A 549 5.27 2.91 -14.47
C PRO A 549 5.64 1.64 -13.70
N ILE A 550 6.64 1.77 -12.82
CA ILE A 550 7.11 0.64 -12.02
C ILE A 550 6.44 0.69 -10.67
N ASP A 551 5.85 -0.42 -10.28
CA ASP A 551 5.59 -0.71 -8.88
C ASP A 551 6.81 -1.44 -8.30
N LEU A 552 7.48 -0.82 -7.33
CA LEU A 552 8.66 -1.40 -6.69
C LEU A 552 8.34 -2.66 -5.89
N SER A 553 7.07 -2.88 -5.53
CA SER A 553 6.62 -4.13 -4.95
C SER A 553 6.77 -5.30 -5.96
N GLN A 554 6.61 -5.02 -7.26
CA GLN A 554 6.57 -6.02 -8.33
C GLN A 554 7.94 -6.33 -8.95
N LEU A 555 9.01 -5.66 -8.52
CA LEU A 555 10.37 -5.95 -9.01
C LEU A 555 10.81 -7.38 -8.63
N ALA A 556 11.28 -8.16 -9.60
CA ALA A 556 11.64 -9.56 -9.37
C ALA A 556 12.82 -9.70 -8.39
N LYS A 557 12.67 -10.58 -7.38
CA LYS A 557 13.72 -10.84 -6.36
C LYS A 557 15.08 -11.17 -7.00
N LYS A 558 15.09 -11.97 -8.07
CA LYS A 558 16.30 -12.34 -8.82
C LYS A 558 17.08 -11.12 -9.34
N ASP A 559 16.38 -10.09 -9.78
CA ASP A 559 16.99 -8.91 -10.39
C ASP A 559 17.58 -7.98 -9.32
N LEU A 560 16.87 -7.84 -8.21
CA LEU A 560 17.34 -7.12 -7.04
C LEU A 560 18.46 -7.85 -6.29
N LEU A 561 18.65 -9.16 -6.47
CA LEU A 561 19.80 -9.90 -5.89
C LEU A 561 21.03 -9.90 -6.81
N SER A 562 20.85 -9.73 -8.11
CA SER A 562 21.96 -9.54 -9.05
C SER A 562 22.45 -8.09 -9.13
N GLU A 563 23.63 -7.88 -9.74
CA GLU A 563 24.07 -6.55 -10.12
C GLU A 563 23.06 -5.84 -11.03
N SER A 564 22.93 -4.53 -10.84
CA SER A 564 22.08 -3.68 -11.68
C SER A 564 22.58 -3.72 -13.11
N ARG A 565 21.66 -3.96 -14.06
CA ARG A 565 21.93 -3.93 -15.49
C ARG A 565 20.88 -3.08 -16.19
N ILE A 566 21.20 -2.61 -17.39
CA ILE A 566 20.25 -1.91 -18.24
C ILE A 566 19.24 -2.90 -18.83
N ASP A 567 17.94 -2.62 -18.72
CA ASP A 567 16.86 -3.44 -19.28
C ASP A 567 16.16 -2.76 -20.46
N LYS A 568 16.04 -1.43 -20.45
CA LYS A 568 15.44 -0.66 -21.56
C LYS A 568 16.28 0.56 -21.88
N VAL A 569 16.39 0.88 -23.18
CA VAL A 569 17.14 2.02 -23.70
C VAL A 569 16.34 2.74 -24.78
N MET A 570 16.11 4.03 -24.62
CA MET A 570 15.57 4.89 -25.66
C MET A 570 16.60 5.96 -26.01
N VAL A 571 16.96 6.00 -27.28
CA VAL A 571 17.90 6.98 -27.82
C VAL A 571 17.11 8.08 -28.53
N VAL A 572 17.35 9.33 -28.16
CA VAL A 572 16.67 10.51 -28.69
C VAL A 572 17.69 11.38 -29.39
N ALA A 573 17.66 11.44 -30.72
CA ALA A 573 18.61 12.24 -31.49
C ALA A 573 18.00 13.56 -31.95
N ASN A 574 18.79 14.63 -31.89
CA ASN A 574 18.47 15.93 -32.49
C ASN A 574 17.13 16.55 -32.03
N LEU A 575 16.72 16.32 -30.76
CA LEU A 575 15.43 16.77 -30.21
C LEU A 575 15.15 18.26 -30.44
N LEU A 576 16.16 19.10 -30.29
CA LEU A 576 16.07 20.57 -30.43
C LEU A 576 16.84 21.10 -31.65
N ALA A 577 17.25 20.22 -32.57
CA ALA A 577 17.95 20.63 -33.79
C ALA A 577 16.96 21.08 -34.88
N GLN A 578 17.48 21.77 -35.90
CA GLN A 578 16.69 22.17 -37.06
C GLN A 578 16.19 20.94 -37.84
N ARG A 579 15.01 21.03 -38.45
CA ARG A 579 14.34 19.89 -39.12
C ARG A 579 15.05 19.35 -40.35
N TRP A 580 15.89 20.16 -40.97
CA TRP A 580 16.74 19.80 -42.10
C TRP A 580 18.14 19.32 -41.67
N ALA A 581 18.45 19.27 -40.37
CA ALA A 581 19.75 18.81 -39.90
C ALA A 581 19.92 17.31 -40.17
N THR A 582 20.81 16.99 -41.12
CA THR A 582 21.14 15.60 -41.52
C THR A 582 22.25 14.98 -40.69
N HIS A 583 23.01 15.79 -39.95
CA HIS A 583 24.07 15.35 -39.04
C HIS A 583 23.57 15.31 -37.59
N LEU A 584 24.16 14.42 -36.79
CA LEU A 584 23.87 14.33 -35.36
C LEU A 584 24.57 15.47 -34.61
N SER A 585 23.80 16.36 -33.99
CA SER A 585 24.33 17.41 -33.09
C SER A 585 24.28 16.95 -31.63
N ASP A 586 23.14 16.41 -31.22
CA ASP A 586 22.84 16.08 -29.83
C ASP A 586 22.18 14.70 -29.74
N LEU A 587 22.59 13.95 -28.73
CA LEU A 587 22.06 12.62 -28.44
C LEU A 587 21.67 12.53 -26.96
N GLY A 588 20.38 12.35 -26.69
CA GLY A 588 19.87 11.97 -25.40
C GLY A 588 19.77 10.46 -25.28
N ILE A 589 20.12 9.91 -24.13
CA ILE A 589 19.97 8.49 -23.82
C ILE A 589 19.14 8.37 -22.55
N LEU A 590 17.96 7.79 -22.70
CA LEU A 590 17.10 7.38 -21.59
C LEU A 590 17.29 5.90 -21.37
N TYR A 591 17.48 5.48 -20.13
CA TYR A 591 17.53 4.05 -19.84
C TYR A 591 16.92 3.70 -18.50
N ARG A 592 16.51 2.45 -18.39
CA ARG A 592 16.01 1.85 -17.17
C ARG A 592 16.88 0.67 -16.79
N THR A 593 17.05 0.47 -15.48
CA THR A 593 17.79 -0.64 -14.93
C THR A 593 16.86 -1.76 -14.42
N SER A 594 17.42 -2.94 -14.22
CA SER A 594 16.74 -4.08 -13.59
C SER A 594 16.31 -3.83 -12.14
N TRP A 595 16.79 -2.76 -11.51
CA TRP A 595 16.33 -2.31 -10.18
C TRP A 595 15.22 -1.25 -10.27
N GLY A 596 14.73 -0.97 -11.48
CA GLY A 596 13.65 -0.02 -11.73
C GLY A 596 14.07 1.46 -11.70
N GLU A 597 15.36 1.76 -11.61
CA GLU A 597 15.86 3.13 -11.71
C GLU A 597 15.80 3.61 -13.17
N GLN A 598 15.44 4.87 -13.39
CA GLN A 598 15.48 5.50 -14.70
C GLN A 598 16.53 6.61 -14.73
N PHE A 599 17.17 6.77 -15.87
CA PHE A 599 18.27 7.72 -16.09
C PHE A 599 18.06 8.47 -17.39
N CYS A 600 18.54 9.71 -17.41
CA CYS A 600 18.61 10.58 -18.57
C CYS A 600 20.01 11.16 -18.67
N GLU A 601 20.69 10.82 -19.76
CA GLU A 601 22.02 11.32 -20.09
C GLU A 601 21.97 12.08 -21.41
N SER A 602 22.89 13.03 -21.61
CA SER A 602 22.95 13.82 -22.84
C SER A 602 24.40 14.00 -23.28
N TYR A 603 24.62 13.79 -24.58
CA TYR A 603 25.94 13.71 -25.19
C TYR A 603 25.98 14.53 -26.47
N ALA A 604 27.17 15.04 -26.79
CA ALA A 604 27.47 15.62 -28.10
C ALA A 604 27.97 14.54 -29.07
N SER A 605 27.57 14.65 -30.35
CA SER A 605 28.16 13.96 -31.49
C SER A 605 28.47 12.44 -31.30
N GLN A 606 29.75 12.05 -31.41
CA GLN A 606 30.20 10.67 -31.60
C GLN A 606 30.36 9.89 -30.29
N ALA A 607 30.69 10.56 -29.18
CA ALA A 607 30.76 9.94 -27.86
C ALA A 607 29.40 9.36 -27.43
N GLY A 608 28.31 10.07 -27.75
CA GLY A 608 26.96 9.59 -27.50
C GLY A 608 26.63 8.30 -28.25
N ILE A 609 27.03 8.18 -29.53
CA ILE A 609 26.78 6.98 -30.33
C ILE A 609 27.46 5.76 -29.71
N GLN A 610 28.73 5.91 -29.31
CA GLN A 610 29.45 4.81 -28.66
C GLN A 610 28.75 4.39 -27.36
N LYS A 611 28.35 5.36 -26.53
CA LYS A 611 27.67 5.06 -25.26
C LYS A 611 26.32 4.39 -25.48
N ALA A 612 25.54 4.88 -26.44
CA ALA A 612 24.27 4.28 -26.81
C ALA A 612 24.45 2.84 -27.34
N GLN A 613 25.50 2.57 -28.14
CA GLN A 613 25.81 1.19 -28.56
C GLN A 613 26.11 0.29 -27.37
N GLU A 614 26.91 0.75 -26.40
CA GLU A 614 27.23 -0.02 -25.19
C GLU A 614 25.95 -0.40 -24.42
N TYR A 615 25.06 0.57 -24.18
CA TYR A 615 23.82 0.33 -23.44
C TYR A 615 22.82 -0.55 -24.20
N VAL A 616 22.70 -0.37 -25.52
CA VAL A 616 21.84 -1.21 -26.35
C VAL A 616 22.34 -2.65 -26.39
N VAL A 617 23.66 -2.86 -26.50
CA VAL A 617 24.26 -4.19 -26.42
C VAL A 617 24.03 -4.82 -25.04
N GLU A 618 24.20 -4.07 -23.96
CA GLU A 618 23.93 -4.56 -22.61
C GLU A 618 22.47 -5.00 -22.42
N ALA A 619 21.52 -4.15 -22.81
CA ALA A 619 20.09 -4.42 -22.70
C ALA A 619 19.65 -5.64 -23.51
N ALA A 620 20.23 -5.83 -24.70
CA ALA A 620 19.89 -6.92 -25.61
C ALA A 620 20.52 -8.27 -25.20
N ARG A 621 21.37 -8.35 -24.16
CA ARG A 621 22.00 -9.62 -23.73
C ARG A 621 21.00 -10.70 -23.31
N LYS A 622 19.84 -10.30 -22.80
CA LYS A 622 18.84 -11.21 -22.23
C LYS A 622 17.48 -11.16 -22.91
N GLN A 623 17.31 -10.32 -23.94
CA GLN A 623 16.02 -10.10 -24.60
C GLN A 623 16.19 -9.51 -26.02
N PRO A 624 15.20 -9.65 -26.91
CA PRO A 624 15.27 -9.12 -28.27
C PRO A 624 15.41 -7.59 -28.29
N ALA A 625 16.19 -7.06 -29.24
CA ALA A 625 16.40 -5.62 -29.38
C ALA A 625 15.09 -4.83 -29.56
N SER A 626 14.10 -5.37 -30.29
CA SER A 626 12.76 -4.80 -30.44
C SER A 626 12.00 -4.57 -29.13
N THR A 627 12.37 -5.25 -28.05
CA THR A 627 11.70 -5.13 -26.74
C THR A 627 12.44 -4.19 -25.79
N CYS A 628 13.74 -3.98 -26.00
CA CYS A 628 14.63 -3.29 -25.08
C CYS A 628 15.22 -1.99 -25.64
N TYR A 629 15.00 -1.69 -26.92
CA TYR A 629 15.56 -0.54 -27.59
C TYR A 629 14.54 0.22 -28.45
N ARG A 630 14.59 1.56 -28.35
CA ARG A 630 13.86 2.51 -29.19
C ARG A 630 14.79 3.62 -29.67
N LEU A 631 14.60 4.07 -30.91
CA LEU A 631 15.23 5.28 -31.44
C LEU A 631 14.13 6.26 -31.82
N TRP A 632 14.24 7.48 -31.30
CA TRP A 632 13.36 8.58 -31.64
C TRP A 632 14.15 9.73 -32.25
N VAL A 633 13.63 10.25 -33.36
CA VAL A 633 14.17 11.39 -34.10
C VAL A 633 12.97 12.25 -34.52
N PRO A 634 12.99 13.59 -34.31
CA PRO A 634 11.89 14.43 -34.75
C PRO A 634 11.65 14.28 -36.26
N ARG A 635 10.37 14.19 -36.66
CA ARG A 635 10.03 14.06 -38.08
C ARG A 635 10.41 15.33 -38.85
N GLY A 636 10.96 15.16 -40.05
CA GLY A 636 11.47 16.24 -40.90
C GLY A 636 12.31 15.71 -42.07
N GLU A 637 13.01 16.59 -42.78
CA GLU A 637 13.94 16.17 -43.85
C GLU A 637 15.13 15.40 -43.28
N GLY A 638 15.71 15.88 -42.16
CA GLY A 638 16.83 15.24 -41.48
C GLY A 638 16.51 13.85 -40.96
N TYR A 639 15.25 13.58 -40.61
CA TYR A 639 14.78 12.25 -40.18
C TYR A 639 15.06 11.18 -41.23
N LYS A 640 14.77 11.46 -42.50
CA LYS A 640 14.85 10.49 -43.61
C LYS A 640 16.27 9.97 -43.82
N THR A 641 17.28 10.77 -43.48
CA THR A 641 18.70 10.41 -43.60
C THR A 641 19.28 9.94 -42.27
N LEU A 642 19.00 10.66 -41.18
CA LEU A 642 19.65 10.44 -39.89
C LEU A 642 19.12 9.19 -39.19
N ALA A 643 17.80 8.97 -39.20
CA ALA A 643 17.20 7.87 -38.44
C ALA A 643 17.64 6.49 -38.96
N PRO A 644 17.64 6.18 -40.27
CA PRO A 644 18.13 4.89 -40.78
C PRO A 644 19.62 4.69 -40.49
N SER A 645 20.45 5.71 -40.74
CA SER A 645 21.90 5.68 -40.51
C SER A 645 22.23 5.43 -39.04
N LEU A 646 21.53 6.11 -38.12
CA LEU A 646 21.75 5.95 -36.68
C LEU A 646 21.23 4.60 -36.18
N ALA A 647 20.09 4.12 -36.67
CA ALA A 647 19.58 2.79 -36.35
C ALA A 647 20.57 1.69 -36.76
N GLU A 648 21.12 1.76 -37.97
CA GLU A 648 22.12 0.81 -38.45
C GLU A 648 23.39 0.84 -37.57
N ARG A 649 23.89 2.04 -37.25
CA ARG A 649 25.05 2.20 -36.37
C ARG A 649 24.80 1.62 -34.99
N LEU A 650 23.64 1.86 -34.38
CA LEU A 650 23.31 1.37 -33.05
C LEU A 650 23.15 -0.16 -33.03
N LYS A 651 22.69 -0.76 -34.12
CA LYS A 651 22.58 -2.23 -34.26
C LYS A 651 23.90 -2.93 -34.63
N LYS A 652 24.92 -2.21 -35.11
CA LYS A 652 26.17 -2.79 -35.66
C LYS A 652 26.92 -3.74 -34.71
N ARG A 653 26.81 -3.54 -33.39
CA ARG A 653 27.49 -4.37 -32.36
C ARG A 653 26.59 -5.42 -31.72
N LEU A 654 25.32 -5.53 -32.14
CA LEU A 654 24.41 -6.55 -31.62
C LEU A 654 24.76 -7.93 -32.19
N PRO A 655 24.78 -9.00 -31.37
CA PRO A 655 24.94 -10.35 -31.90
C PRO A 655 23.79 -10.69 -32.85
N LYS A 656 24.07 -11.41 -33.95
CA LYS A 656 23.08 -11.72 -35.01
C LYS A 656 21.77 -12.35 -34.48
N ALA A 657 21.86 -13.16 -33.41
CA ALA A 657 20.71 -13.78 -32.75
C ALA A 657 19.72 -12.79 -32.10
N TYR A 658 20.16 -11.55 -31.81
CA TYR A 658 19.36 -10.51 -31.16
C TYR A 658 19.10 -9.30 -32.06
N ALA A 659 19.66 -9.30 -33.27
CA ALA A 659 19.50 -8.23 -34.27
C ALA A 659 18.27 -8.43 -35.18
N ALA A 660 17.74 -9.66 -35.25
CA ALA A 660 16.60 -10.02 -36.09
C ALA A 660 15.26 -9.72 -35.39
N ASN A 661 14.90 -8.43 -35.46
CA ASN A 661 13.58 -7.76 -35.34
C ASN A 661 13.86 -6.33 -34.86
#